data_AF-R9R928-F1
#
_entry.id   AF-R9R928-F1
#
_cell.length_a   1.000
_cell.length_b   1.000
_cell.length_c   1.000
_cell.angle_alpha   90.00
_cell.angle_beta   90.00
_cell.angle_gamma   90.00
#
_symmetry.space_group_name_H-M   'P 1'
#
loop_
_entity.id
_entity.type
_entity.pdbx_description
1 polymer ?
#
loop_
_entity_poly.entity_id
_entity_poly.type
_entity_poly.pdbx_seq_one_letter_code
_entity_poly.pdbx_strand_id
1 'polypeptide(L)'
;MGSIKLIAILAFFVSFIFIKNGDLSIPYKASFVFLFVFMSLSWISMIFISLLKKYHFLIFSFFFGNFISMALGFYFLKYPVTFFEEEPIFWMLLSYGIGIFINFILTSSYILRAFKGKSENDFEFLTYLKGYFSLVLIGFFYSVGVWGHVFMNWIVGDSYRIAGVFQVSPLYEVAIFYCYCISIPSIVYFAIFLETKFLPVYKEYYKKICKTGTYSEIENSLSKMKQTLYQEILYGMELQFLISLTCVLLANAVFTYFDMDIYLLDLFRISVFSTYCATFVSILITLYLYFDLRIHGICISLFLLFSNFFFTYIFGRLGKQYTGVGFFIASFLTFGIAIFVFPKVFRNLNYSTMFWQNFEYKVGGNFVKNITKLFNKKVYLGIILLFLLLLGGCASYYSKNGFNNNTKHNWHTMGIYGKDGLDSEGYAANGFNRQGFNRKHMNQSTKTAYDLNGFDYKGIHRETKKAYDERGFNTKSYNVFTNSPYDKDGFNHEGIHKVTGKPYNENGWDVYGINEKTKTEYDENGWDINGINKRSFNRDGWNIETKSKYDYAGFDFEGIHKDTKKTYDERGFDVNLHNVFTNSPYDKNGFNYEGIHKVTGKEYDENGWNYYGLHEKTKTYYNPKGYNVDGLDKDGYEKGKRPPGLEDEWMDKNGFNKKGIYIKGY
;
A
#
# COMPACT_ATOMS: atom_id res chain seq x y z
N MET A 1 -13.34 21.80 -37.41
CA MET A 1 -14.01 21.86 -36.09
C MET A 1 -14.19 20.51 -35.42
N GLY A 2 -14.72 19.47 -36.09
CA GLY A 2 -14.87 18.16 -35.46
C GLY A 2 -13.57 17.52 -34.97
N SER A 3 -12.45 17.70 -35.69
CA SER A 3 -11.13 17.21 -35.26
C SER A 3 -10.66 17.82 -33.94
N ILE A 4 -10.80 19.14 -33.79
CA ILE A 4 -10.49 19.90 -32.56
C ILE A 4 -11.37 19.38 -31.41
N LYS A 5 -12.69 19.20 -31.63
CA LYS A 5 -13.60 18.66 -30.60
C LYS A 5 -13.21 17.25 -30.17
N LEU A 6 -12.95 16.36 -31.12
CA LEU A 6 -12.56 14.98 -30.84
C LEU A 6 -11.27 14.92 -30.01
N ILE A 7 -10.26 15.68 -30.42
CA ILE A 7 -8.96 15.66 -29.74
C ILE A 7 -9.01 16.36 -28.38
N ALA A 8 -9.84 17.41 -28.21
CA ALA A 8 -10.08 17.99 -26.88
C ALA A 8 -10.61 16.93 -25.89
N ILE A 9 -11.60 16.13 -26.33
CA ILE A 9 -12.20 15.07 -25.51
C ILE A 9 -11.17 13.99 -25.17
N LEU A 10 -10.44 13.50 -26.18
CA LEU A 10 -9.41 12.47 -25.97
C LEU A 10 -8.28 12.97 -25.06
N ALA A 11 -7.78 14.19 -25.30
CA ALA A 11 -6.71 14.78 -24.51
C ALA A 11 -7.14 14.99 -23.05
N PHE A 12 -8.38 15.42 -22.81
CA PHE A 12 -8.94 15.56 -21.46
C PHE A 12 -8.95 14.22 -20.72
N PHE A 13 -9.50 13.16 -21.33
CA PHE A 13 -9.56 11.86 -20.66
C PHE A 13 -8.18 11.22 -20.45
N VAL A 14 -7.29 11.30 -21.44
CA VAL A 14 -5.93 10.75 -21.32
C VAL A 14 -5.17 11.45 -20.19
N SER A 15 -5.19 12.78 -20.14
CA SER A 15 -4.50 13.54 -19.08
C SER A 15 -5.16 13.36 -17.70
N PHE A 16 -6.49 13.32 -17.64
CA PHE A 16 -7.22 13.11 -16.39
C PHE A 16 -6.93 11.71 -15.81
N ILE A 17 -7.02 10.66 -16.61
CA ILE A 17 -6.74 9.28 -16.18
C ILE A 17 -5.28 9.16 -15.72
N PHE A 18 -4.35 9.81 -16.43
CA PHE A 18 -2.93 9.80 -16.08
C PHE A 18 -2.67 10.41 -14.70
N ILE A 19 -3.23 11.58 -14.40
CA ILE A 19 -2.89 12.33 -13.18
C ILE A 19 -3.81 12.04 -11.97
N LYS A 20 -4.95 11.36 -12.16
CA LYS A 20 -5.95 11.18 -11.08
C LYS A 20 -5.36 10.57 -9.81
N ASN A 21 -4.50 9.56 -9.96
CA ASN A 21 -3.90 8.79 -8.86
C ASN A 21 -2.65 9.49 -8.27
N GLY A 22 -2.32 10.70 -8.71
CA GLY A 22 -1.13 11.40 -8.27
C GLY A 22 -1.23 12.08 -6.93
N ASP A 23 -0.08 12.17 -6.27
CA ASP A 23 0.07 12.83 -4.99
C ASP A 23 0.19 14.36 -5.16
N LEU A 24 -0.77 14.98 -5.86
CA LEU A 24 -0.77 16.39 -6.25
C LEU A 24 -2.08 17.09 -5.89
N SER A 25 -2.00 18.40 -5.66
CA SER A 25 -3.17 19.24 -5.37
C SER A 25 -4.18 19.22 -6.54
N ILE A 26 -5.46 19.38 -6.23
CA ILE A 26 -6.53 19.45 -7.25
C ILE A 26 -6.28 20.57 -8.27
N PRO A 27 -5.84 21.78 -7.86
CA PRO A 27 -5.50 22.85 -8.79
C PRO A 27 -4.37 22.48 -9.74
N TYR A 28 -3.31 21.83 -9.23
CA TYR A 28 -2.22 21.35 -10.06
C TYR A 28 -2.71 20.34 -11.10
N LYS A 29 -3.53 19.37 -10.68
CA LYS A 29 -4.12 18.38 -11.60
C LYS A 29 -4.96 19.05 -12.70
N ALA A 30 -5.76 20.06 -12.33
CA ALA A 30 -6.55 20.84 -13.28
C ALA A 30 -5.67 21.64 -14.26
N SER A 31 -4.62 22.30 -13.77
CA SER A 31 -3.66 23.05 -14.58
C SER A 31 -2.90 22.15 -15.55
N PHE A 32 -2.51 20.95 -15.12
CA PHE A 32 -1.89 19.94 -15.97
C PHE A 32 -2.80 19.49 -17.12
N VAL A 33 -4.06 19.14 -16.80
CA VAL A 33 -5.07 18.75 -17.81
C VAL A 33 -5.32 19.91 -18.77
N PHE A 34 -5.43 21.14 -18.25
CA PHE A 34 -5.59 22.35 -19.05
C PHE A 34 -4.46 22.53 -20.06
N LEU A 35 -3.20 22.50 -19.59
CA LEU A 35 -2.04 22.61 -20.46
C LEU A 35 -2.01 21.50 -21.52
N PHE A 36 -2.21 20.24 -21.12
CA PHE A 36 -2.16 19.10 -22.03
C PHE A 36 -3.20 19.19 -23.15
N VAL A 37 -4.42 19.59 -22.82
CA VAL A 37 -5.50 19.82 -23.79
C VAL A 37 -5.10 20.94 -24.76
N PHE A 38 -4.75 22.13 -24.27
CA PHE A 38 -4.46 23.26 -25.16
C PHE A 38 -3.18 23.07 -25.99
N MET A 39 -2.19 22.35 -25.47
CA MET A 39 -1.02 21.94 -26.23
C MET A 39 -1.45 21.03 -27.39
N SER A 40 -2.25 20.00 -27.13
CA SER A 40 -2.77 19.09 -28.16
C SER A 40 -3.60 19.82 -29.23
N LEU A 41 -4.43 20.79 -28.81
CA LEU A 41 -5.23 21.59 -29.73
C LEU A 41 -4.38 22.55 -30.58
N SER A 42 -3.32 23.12 -30.01
CA SER A 42 -2.39 24.00 -30.71
C SER A 42 -1.66 23.27 -31.85
N TRP A 43 -1.27 22.02 -31.63
CA TRP A 43 -0.67 21.17 -32.67
C TRP A 43 -1.58 20.98 -33.89
N ILE A 44 -2.87 20.76 -33.68
CA ILE A 44 -3.85 20.62 -34.78
C ILE A 44 -4.02 21.96 -35.50
N SER A 45 -4.23 23.04 -34.76
CA SER A 45 -4.42 24.37 -35.33
C SER A 45 -3.23 24.79 -36.20
N MET A 46 -2.01 24.45 -35.79
CA MET A 46 -0.79 24.70 -36.56
C MET A 46 -0.81 24.04 -37.95
N ILE A 47 -1.30 22.80 -38.06
CA ILE A 47 -1.42 22.10 -39.34
C ILE A 47 -2.39 22.83 -40.29
N PHE A 48 -3.49 23.38 -39.78
CA PHE A 48 -4.43 24.12 -40.63
C PHE A 48 -3.89 25.49 -41.05
N ILE A 49 -3.14 26.18 -40.19
CA ILE A 49 -2.57 27.50 -40.52
C ILE A 49 -1.40 27.38 -41.50
N SER A 50 -0.60 26.32 -41.43
CA SER A 50 0.47 26.09 -42.40
C SER A 50 -0.08 25.96 -43.83
N LEU A 51 -1.27 25.38 -44.00
CA LEU A 51 -1.97 25.34 -45.29
C LEU A 51 -2.37 26.74 -45.79
N LEU A 52 -2.66 27.67 -44.88
CA LEU A 52 -2.97 29.07 -45.21
C LEU A 52 -1.72 29.91 -45.54
N LYS A 53 -0.51 29.33 -45.41
CA LYS A 53 0.79 29.98 -45.64
C LYS A 53 0.99 31.30 -44.87
N LYS A 54 0.34 31.45 -43.72
CA LYS A 54 0.37 32.67 -42.88
C LYS A 54 1.36 32.53 -41.72
N TYR A 55 2.62 32.25 -42.08
CA TYR A 55 3.69 31.94 -41.13
C TYR A 55 3.99 33.09 -40.15
N HIS A 56 3.94 34.35 -40.60
CA HIS A 56 4.17 35.51 -39.72
C HIS A 56 3.15 35.60 -38.58
N PHE A 57 1.87 35.38 -38.86
CA PHE A 57 0.83 35.40 -37.83
C PHE A 57 0.98 34.24 -36.84
N LEU A 58 1.39 33.07 -37.34
CA LEU A 58 1.68 31.92 -36.51
C LEU A 58 2.85 32.22 -35.56
N ILE A 59 3.98 32.69 -36.09
CA ILE A 59 5.15 33.06 -35.29
C ILE A 59 4.79 34.12 -34.26
N PHE A 60 4.05 35.16 -34.65
CA PHE A 60 3.56 36.20 -33.73
C PHE A 60 2.71 35.62 -32.61
N SER A 61 1.75 34.73 -32.92
CA SER A 61 0.85 34.13 -31.93
C SER A 61 1.61 33.29 -30.90
N PHE A 62 2.60 32.51 -31.36
CA PHE A 62 3.46 31.72 -30.48
C PHE A 62 4.37 32.61 -29.62
N PHE A 63 5.00 33.64 -30.21
CA PHE A 63 5.84 34.57 -29.47
C PHE A 63 5.05 35.33 -28.40
N PHE A 64 3.89 35.86 -28.77
CA PHE A 64 3.00 36.60 -27.87
C PHE A 64 2.49 35.72 -26.72
N GLY A 65 2.06 34.48 -27.00
CA GLY A 65 1.64 33.53 -25.97
C GLY A 65 2.77 33.17 -24.99
N ASN A 66 3.97 32.89 -25.50
CA ASN A 66 5.12 32.59 -24.65
C ASN A 66 5.59 33.81 -23.84
N PHE A 67 5.53 35.02 -24.40
CA PHE A 67 5.83 36.25 -23.68
C PHE A 67 4.87 36.46 -22.50
N ILE A 68 3.57 36.27 -22.70
CA ILE A 68 2.57 36.37 -21.63
C ILE A 68 2.81 35.28 -20.58
N SER A 69 3.11 34.04 -20.99
CA SER A 69 3.49 32.96 -20.06
C SER A 69 4.66 33.39 -19.18
N MET A 70 5.72 33.95 -19.76
CA MET A 70 6.90 34.40 -19.02
C MET A 70 6.55 35.55 -18.06
N ALA A 71 5.80 36.54 -18.52
CA ALA A 71 5.38 37.68 -17.71
C ALA A 71 4.51 37.26 -16.51
N LEU A 72 3.54 36.37 -16.75
CA LEU A 72 2.68 35.82 -15.69
C LEU A 72 3.48 34.93 -14.72
N GLY A 73 4.37 34.09 -15.23
CA GLY A 73 5.24 33.25 -14.41
C GLY A 73 6.11 34.09 -13.48
N PHE A 74 6.75 35.13 -14.01
CA PHE A 74 7.51 36.08 -13.20
C PHE A 74 6.64 36.79 -12.17
N TYR A 75 5.45 37.23 -12.56
CA TYR A 75 4.52 37.92 -11.66
C TYR A 75 4.08 37.03 -10.48
N PHE A 76 3.62 35.80 -10.74
CA PHE A 76 3.16 34.90 -9.68
C PHE A 76 4.30 34.42 -8.76
N LEU A 77 5.51 34.23 -9.29
CA LEU A 77 6.66 33.85 -8.48
C LEU A 77 7.16 35.00 -7.59
N LYS A 78 7.05 36.25 -8.05
CA LYS A 78 7.49 37.43 -7.29
C LYS A 78 6.44 37.91 -6.29
N TYR A 79 5.16 37.81 -6.65
CA TYR A 79 4.03 38.24 -5.82
C TYR A 79 3.13 37.03 -5.54
N PRO A 80 3.48 36.19 -4.55
CA PRO A 80 2.72 34.99 -4.24
C PRO A 80 1.29 35.37 -3.84
N VAL A 81 0.32 34.64 -4.39
CA VAL A 81 -1.10 34.89 -4.20
C VAL A 81 -1.50 34.51 -2.77
N THR A 82 -1.88 35.49 -1.96
CA THR A 82 -2.12 35.31 -0.52
C THR A 82 -3.39 34.53 -0.17
N PHE A 83 -4.34 34.39 -1.09
CA PHE A 83 -5.57 33.62 -0.87
C PHE A 83 -5.44 32.14 -1.28
N PHE A 84 -4.35 31.78 -1.97
CA PHE A 84 -4.19 30.47 -2.60
C PHE A 84 -2.74 30.01 -2.53
N GLU A 85 -2.42 29.26 -1.47
CA GLU A 85 -1.08 28.71 -1.26
C GLU A 85 -0.90 27.42 -2.05
N GLU A 86 -0.10 27.51 -3.11
CA GLU A 86 0.33 26.38 -3.94
C GLU A 86 1.82 26.49 -4.24
N GLU A 87 2.44 25.36 -4.53
CA GLU A 87 3.86 25.25 -4.87
C GLU A 87 4.25 26.15 -6.07
N PRO A 88 5.46 26.72 -6.12
CA PRO A 88 5.93 27.53 -7.26
C PRO A 88 5.77 26.84 -8.63
N ILE A 89 5.91 25.51 -8.66
CA ILE A 89 5.77 24.69 -9.87
C ILE A 89 4.34 24.76 -10.44
N PHE A 90 3.32 24.86 -9.58
CA PHE A 90 1.93 25.07 -10.00
C PHE A 90 1.79 26.37 -10.81
N TRP A 91 2.35 27.46 -10.28
CA TRP A 91 2.27 28.78 -10.92
C TRP A 91 3.03 28.82 -12.25
N MET A 92 4.20 28.17 -12.32
CA MET A 92 4.92 28.01 -13.58
C MET A 92 4.10 27.25 -14.62
N LEU A 93 3.49 26.13 -14.22
CA LEU A 93 2.65 25.30 -15.09
C LEU A 93 1.41 26.07 -15.56
N LEU A 94 0.74 26.78 -14.66
CA LEU A 94 -0.46 27.57 -14.96
C LEU A 94 -0.14 28.71 -15.93
N SER A 95 0.94 29.46 -15.69
CA SER A 95 1.36 30.55 -16.57
C SER A 95 1.69 30.05 -17.98
N TYR A 96 2.40 28.91 -18.07
CA TYR A 96 2.67 28.27 -19.36
C TYR A 96 1.38 27.81 -20.04
N GLY A 97 0.46 27.20 -19.29
CA GLY A 97 -0.88 26.86 -19.75
C GLY A 97 -1.61 28.06 -20.34
N ILE A 98 -1.62 29.20 -19.65
CA ILE A 98 -2.29 30.44 -20.10
C ILE A 98 -1.66 30.95 -21.40
N GLY A 99 -0.33 30.93 -21.51
CA GLY A 99 0.36 31.32 -22.74
C GLY A 99 -0.01 30.44 -23.95
N ILE A 100 -0.03 29.12 -23.75
CA ILE A 100 -0.44 28.17 -24.79
C ILE A 100 -1.92 28.33 -25.13
N PHE A 101 -2.78 28.60 -24.14
CA PHE A 101 -4.19 28.89 -24.36
C PHE A 101 -4.41 30.15 -25.22
N ILE A 102 -3.68 31.23 -24.95
CA ILE A 102 -3.74 32.46 -25.76
C ILE A 102 -3.29 32.17 -27.19
N ASN A 103 -2.19 31.44 -27.37
CA ASN A 103 -1.74 31.03 -28.70
C ASN A 103 -2.83 30.21 -29.44
N PHE A 104 -3.48 29.27 -28.75
CA PHE A 104 -4.60 28.51 -29.32
C PHE A 104 -5.77 29.41 -29.72
N ILE A 105 -6.16 30.39 -28.89
CA ILE A 105 -7.24 31.33 -29.23
C ILE A 105 -6.88 32.14 -30.48
N LEU A 106 -5.68 32.70 -30.55
CA LEU A 106 -5.25 33.51 -31.69
C LEU A 106 -5.24 32.71 -32.99
N THR A 107 -4.66 31.51 -32.94
CA THR A 107 -4.60 30.59 -34.09
C THR A 107 -5.99 30.11 -34.50
N SER A 108 -6.83 29.70 -33.55
CA SER A 108 -8.20 29.26 -33.81
C SER A 108 -9.08 30.39 -34.37
N SER A 109 -8.93 31.61 -33.85
CA SER A 109 -9.65 32.79 -34.35
C SER A 109 -9.33 33.08 -35.80
N TYR A 110 -8.08 32.90 -36.21
CA TYR A 110 -7.67 33.05 -37.60
C TYR A 110 -8.29 31.98 -38.50
N ILE A 111 -8.26 30.72 -38.08
CA ILE A 111 -8.88 29.60 -38.81
C ILE A 111 -10.38 29.86 -39.01
N LEU A 112 -11.08 30.25 -37.95
CA LEU A 112 -12.50 30.58 -37.99
C LEU A 112 -12.84 31.75 -38.92
N ARG A 113 -11.96 32.75 -38.98
CA ARG A 113 -12.13 33.89 -39.89
C ARG A 113 -11.88 33.50 -41.36
N ALA A 114 -10.91 32.62 -41.60
CA ALA A 114 -10.53 32.16 -42.94
C ALA A 114 -11.58 31.20 -43.53
N PHE A 115 -12.10 30.27 -42.73
CA PHE A 115 -13.06 29.26 -43.16
C PHE A 115 -14.47 29.59 -42.64
N LYS A 116 -15.19 30.46 -43.36
CA LYS A 116 -16.60 30.77 -43.10
C LYS A 116 -17.49 29.66 -43.70
N GLY A 117 -18.08 28.81 -42.86
CA GLY A 117 -19.00 27.75 -43.30
C GLY A 117 -20.04 27.38 -42.24
N LYS A 118 -21.21 26.87 -42.68
CA LYS A 118 -22.27 26.35 -41.79
C LYS A 118 -21.87 24.96 -41.26
N SER A 119 -22.00 24.75 -39.95
CA SER A 119 -21.56 23.54 -39.24
C SER A 119 -22.57 22.38 -39.33
N GLU A 120 -22.89 21.91 -40.54
CA GLU A 120 -23.91 20.85 -40.69
C GLU A 120 -23.33 19.45 -40.40
N ASN A 121 -22.06 19.17 -40.73
CA ASN A 121 -21.41 17.87 -40.50
C ASN A 121 -19.97 17.99 -39.97
N ASP A 122 -19.80 18.38 -38.71
CA ASP A 122 -18.48 18.56 -38.10
C ASP A 122 -17.59 17.30 -38.14
N PHE A 123 -18.18 16.08 -38.07
CA PHE A 123 -17.46 14.81 -38.00
C PHE A 123 -17.35 14.06 -39.34
N GLU A 124 -17.62 14.71 -40.46
CA GLU A 124 -17.49 14.10 -41.79
C GLU A 124 -16.06 13.66 -42.10
N PHE A 125 -15.06 14.31 -41.49
CA PHE A 125 -13.65 13.97 -41.66
C PHE A 125 -13.32 12.51 -41.29
N LEU A 126 -14.12 11.88 -40.41
CA LEU A 126 -13.93 10.46 -40.03
C LEU A 126 -14.10 9.51 -41.21
N THR A 127 -14.88 9.89 -42.24
CA THR A 127 -15.06 9.07 -43.45
C THR A 127 -13.76 8.83 -44.21
N TYR A 128 -12.80 9.76 -44.13
CA TYR A 128 -11.48 9.64 -44.73
C TYR A 128 -10.59 8.62 -44.02
N LEU A 129 -10.86 8.28 -42.74
CA LEU A 129 -10.05 7.30 -42.02
C LEU A 129 -10.03 5.94 -42.71
N LYS A 130 -11.11 5.53 -43.39
CA LYS A 130 -11.12 4.23 -44.09
C LYS A 130 -10.10 4.15 -45.23
N GLY A 131 -9.94 5.23 -46.00
CA GLY A 131 -9.02 5.27 -47.14
C GLY A 131 -7.57 5.59 -46.74
N TYR A 132 -7.39 6.26 -45.60
CA TYR A 132 -6.10 6.81 -45.17
C TYR A 132 -5.65 6.30 -43.80
N PHE A 133 -6.22 5.21 -43.29
CA PHE A 133 -5.87 4.64 -41.99
C PHE A 133 -4.38 4.31 -41.86
N SER A 134 -3.75 3.92 -42.96
CA SER A 134 -2.31 3.68 -43.05
C SER A 134 -1.49 4.90 -42.59
N LEU A 135 -1.94 6.13 -42.83
CA LEU A 135 -1.23 7.34 -42.37
C LEU A 135 -1.29 7.47 -40.85
N VAL A 136 -2.41 7.09 -40.23
CA VAL A 136 -2.55 7.06 -38.77
C VAL A 136 -1.58 6.04 -38.17
N LEU A 137 -1.49 4.85 -38.77
CA LEU A 137 -0.55 3.81 -38.33
C LEU A 137 0.91 4.25 -38.45
N ILE A 138 1.29 4.86 -39.59
CA ILE A 138 2.65 5.35 -39.80
C ILE A 138 3.00 6.40 -38.74
N GLY A 139 2.13 7.39 -38.54
CA GLY A 139 2.32 8.42 -37.53
C GLY A 139 2.43 7.83 -36.11
N PHE A 140 1.51 6.93 -35.73
CA PHE A 140 1.52 6.29 -34.42
C PHE A 140 2.80 5.47 -34.18
N PHE A 141 3.13 4.54 -35.08
CA PHE A 141 4.32 3.69 -34.92
C PHE A 141 5.61 4.49 -34.96
N TYR A 142 5.69 5.53 -35.80
CA TYR A 142 6.86 6.40 -35.84
C TYR A 142 6.98 7.21 -34.54
N SER A 143 5.90 7.85 -34.07
CA SER A 143 5.93 8.63 -32.82
C SER A 143 6.30 7.77 -31.61
N VAL A 144 5.68 6.59 -31.46
CA VAL A 144 6.03 5.67 -30.37
C VAL A 144 7.42 5.08 -30.59
N GLY A 145 7.85 4.85 -31.83
CA GLY A 145 9.16 4.28 -32.11
C GLY A 145 10.30 5.24 -31.83
N VAL A 146 10.12 6.53 -32.14
CA VAL A 146 11.10 7.58 -31.83
C VAL A 146 11.20 7.83 -30.34
N TRP A 147 10.08 7.93 -29.61
CA TRP A 147 10.09 8.18 -28.17
C TRP A 147 10.17 6.92 -27.30
N GLY A 148 10.07 5.73 -27.90
CA GLY A 148 9.97 4.45 -27.20
C GLY A 148 11.19 4.14 -26.34
N HIS A 149 12.37 4.65 -26.72
CA HIS A 149 13.58 4.53 -25.88
C HIS A 149 13.41 5.23 -24.53
N VAL A 150 12.67 6.35 -24.44
CA VAL A 150 12.41 7.05 -23.17
C VAL A 150 11.55 6.18 -22.27
N PHE A 151 10.46 5.64 -22.82
CA PHE A 151 9.57 4.73 -22.11
C PHE A 151 10.29 3.46 -21.64
N MET A 152 11.19 2.92 -22.46
CA MET A 152 11.99 1.77 -22.05
C MET A 152 12.99 2.16 -20.96
N ASN A 153 13.62 3.33 -21.07
CA ASN A 153 14.56 3.82 -20.05
C ASN A 153 13.87 4.13 -18.71
N TRP A 154 12.57 4.43 -18.69
CA TRP A 154 11.77 4.48 -17.47
C TRP A 154 11.64 3.13 -16.75
N ILE A 155 11.85 2.01 -17.46
CA ILE A 155 11.74 0.65 -16.92
C ILE A 155 13.12 0.12 -16.52
N VAL A 156 14.13 0.30 -17.38
CA VAL A 156 15.46 -0.30 -17.18
C VAL A 156 16.54 0.67 -16.73
N GLY A 157 16.33 1.98 -16.89
CA GLY A 157 17.32 3.01 -16.58
C GLY A 157 17.12 3.64 -15.20
N ASP A 158 17.96 4.64 -14.93
CA ASP A 158 17.88 5.47 -13.73
C ASP A 158 16.67 6.37 -13.79
N SER A 159 15.56 5.85 -13.27
CA SER A 159 14.28 6.55 -13.25
C SER A 159 13.76 6.69 -11.83
N TYR A 160 13.11 7.82 -11.60
CA TYR A 160 12.52 8.20 -10.33
C TYR A 160 11.05 8.49 -10.54
N ARG A 161 10.23 8.15 -9.54
CA ARG A 161 8.81 8.45 -9.55
C ARG A 161 8.54 9.69 -8.70
N ILE A 162 8.14 10.78 -9.35
CA ILE A 162 7.80 12.05 -8.71
C ILE A 162 6.29 12.14 -8.53
N ALA A 163 5.86 12.54 -7.31
CA ALA A 163 4.46 12.75 -6.94
C ALA A 163 3.52 11.58 -7.27
N GLY A 164 4.02 10.35 -7.18
CA GLY A 164 3.24 9.13 -7.42
C GLY A 164 2.79 8.90 -8.88
N VAL A 165 3.15 9.76 -9.85
CA VAL A 165 2.69 9.61 -11.26
C VAL A 165 3.83 9.72 -12.26
N PHE A 166 4.68 10.73 -12.11
CA PHE A 166 5.67 11.07 -13.13
C PHE A 166 6.89 10.16 -12.98
N GLN A 167 6.99 9.15 -13.83
CA GLN A 167 8.21 8.38 -14.01
C GLN A 167 9.13 9.20 -14.92
N VAL A 168 10.30 9.60 -14.41
CA VAL A 168 11.25 10.44 -15.15
C VAL A 168 12.66 9.87 -15.05
N SER A 169 13.45 9.99 -16.11
CA SER A 169 14.89 9.78 -16.09
C SER A 169 15.57 11.12 -16.41
N PRO A 170 15.81 11.98 -15.39
CA PRO A 170 16.09 13.40 -15.62
C PRO A 170 17.30 13.66 -16.52
N LEU A 171 18.44 13.03 -16.23
CA LEU A 171 19.67 13.23 -17.00
C LEU A 171 19.50 12.74 -18.45
N TYR A 172 18.86 11.58 -18.63
CA TYR A 172 18.63 11.03 -19.96
C TYR A 172 17.67 11.90 -20.80
N GLU A 173 16.54 12.29 -20.23
CA GLU A 173 15.55 13.10 -20.92
C GLU A 173 16.08 14.49 -21.27
N VAL A 174 16.87 15.11 -20.38
CA VAL A 174 17.53 16.40 -20.63
C VAL A 174 18.55 16.26 -21.76
N ALA A 175 19.37 15.19 -21.77
CA ALA A 175 20.30 14.94 -22.87
C ALA A 175 19.56 14.81 -24.21
N ILE A 176 18.50 14.00 -24.25
CA ILE A 176 17.67 13.79 -25.45
C ILE A 176 17.02 15.11 -25.91
N PHE A 177 16.53 15.93 -24.99
CA PHE A 177 15.97 17.25 -25.30
C PHE A 177 16.99 18.14 -26.03
N TYR A 178 18.21 18.28 -25.51
CA TYR A 178 19.26 19.04 -26.18
C TYR A 178 19.62 18.47 -27.56
N CYS A 179 19.66 17.14 -27.70
CA CYS A 179 19.96 16.48 -28.97
C CYS A 179 18.89 16.75 -30.05
N TYR A 180 17.61 16.85 -29.67
CA TYR A 180 16.55 17.24 -30.59
C TYR A 180 16.61 18.72 -30.97
N CYS A 181 16.98 19.62 -30.05
CA CYS A 181 17.21 21.03 -30.37
C CYS A 181 18.30 21.20 -31.43
N ILE A 182 19.37 20.41 -31.36
CA ILE A 182 20.46 20.40 -32.36
C ILE A 182 19.97 19.91 -33.72
N SER A 183 18.91 19.10 -33.78
CA SER A 183 18.37 18.53 -35.02
C SER A 183 17.35 19.44 -35.73
N ILE A 184 16.95 20.55 -35.11
CA ILE A 184 15.99 21.52 -35.69
C ILE A 184 16.45 22.07 -37.06
N PRO A 185 17.72 22.46 -37.27
CA PRO A 185 18.18 22.98 -38.57
C PRO A 185 17.90 22.04 -39.74
N SER A 186 18.03 20.71 -39.55
CA SER A 186 17.69 19.72 -40.58
C SER A 186 16.23 19.73 -40.97
N ILE A 187 15.33 19.82 -39.98
CA ILE A 187 13.88 19.82 -40.22
C ILE A 187 13.49 21.09 -40.99
N VAL A 188 14.06 22.23 -40.59
CA VAL A 188 13.82 23.53 -41.25
C VAL A 188 14.37 23.52 -42.67
N TYR A 189 15.62 23.07 -42.86
CA TYR A 189 16.23 22.95 -44.17
C TYR A 189 15.42 22.00 -45.07
N PHE A 190 14.97 20.85 -44.55
CA PHE A 190 14.10 19.91 -45.25
C PHE A 190 12.83 20.57 -45.77
N ALA A 191 12.11 21.28 -44.89
CA ALA A 191 10.87 21.96 -45.26
C ALA A 191 11.10 23.02 -46.35
N ILE A 192 12.19 23.77 -46.28
CA ILE A 192 12.53 24.80 -47.26
C ILE A 192 12.91 24.17 -48.61
N PHE A 193 13.80 23.18 -48.65
CA PHE A 193 14.23 22.61 -49.94
C PHE A 193 13.09 21.85 -50.61
N LEU A 194 12.22 21.18 -49.84
CA LEU A 194 11.09 20.44 -50.37
C LEU A 194 10.18 21.37 -51.19
N GLU A 195 9.90 22.57 -50.66
CA GLU A 195 9.04 23.56 -51.33
C GLU A 195 9.76 24.30 -52.46
N THR A 196 11.02 24.69 -52.26
CA THR A 196 11.73 25.61 -53.18
C THR A 196 12.47 24.92 -54.32
N LYS A 197 13.06 23.75 -54.06
CA LYS A 197 13.91 23.03 -55.04
C LYS A 197 13.24 21.78 -55.59
N PHE A 198 12.62 20.97 -54.72
CA PHE A 198 12.07 19.67 -55.12
C PHE A 198 10.67 19.77 -55.75
N LEU A 199 9.75 20.52 -55.15
CA LEU A 199 8.38 20.66 -55.67
C LEU A 199 8.31 21.14 -57.14
N PRO A 200 9.15 22.08 -57.62
CA PRO A 200 9.15 22.47 -59.03
C PRO A 200 9.56 21.32 -59.98
N VAL A 201 10.64 20.60 -59.69
CA VAL A 201 11.10 19.48 -60.54
C VAL A 201 10.13 18.30 -60.48
N TYR A 202 9.51 18.06 -59.32
CA TYR A 202 8.45 17.07 -59.17
C TYR A 202 7.23 17.38 -60.06
N LYS A 203 6.73 18.63 -60.02
CA LYS A 203 5.61 19.06 -60.85
C LYS A 203 5.92 18.95 -62.34
N GLU A 204 7.14 19.29 -62.75
CA GLU A 204 7.55 19.18 -64.14
C GLU A 204 7.61 17.72 -64.60
N TYR A 205 8.13 16.80 -63.79
CA TYR A 205 8.09 15.36 -64.08
C TYR A 205 6.65 14.85 -64.27
N TYR A 206 5.74 15.16 -63.33
CA TYR A 206 4.34 14.74 -63.43
C TYR A 206 3.58 15.39 -64.59
N LYS A 207 3.93 16.62 -64.96
CA LYS A 207 3.40 17.27 -66.16
C LYS A 207 3.84 16.52 -67.43
N LYS A 208 5.10 16.13 -67.52
CA LYS A 208 5.64 15.40 -68.67
C LYS A 208 5.02 14.00 -68.80
N ILE A 209 4.96 13.23 -67.71
CA ILE A 209 4.43 11.87 -67.75
C ILE A 209 2.93 11.80 -68.02
N CYS A 210 2.13 12.75 -67.50
CA CYS A 210 0.68 12.70 -67.63
C CYS A 210 0.10 13.47 -68.82
N LYS A 211 0.82 14.42 -69.42
CA LYS A 211 0.23 15.32 -70.43
C LYS A 211 0.97 15.38 -71.77
N THR A 212 2.29 15.60 -71.79
CA THR A 212 2.96 16.10 -73.01
C THR A 212 4.37 15.57 -73.28
N GLY A 213 4.93 14.66 -72.48
CA GLY A 213 6.34 14.26 -72.57
C GLY A 213 6.60 13.07 -73.48
N THR A 214 7.65 13.13 -74.30
CA THR A 214 8.23 11.94 -74.94
C THR A 214 8.92 11.05 -73.91
N TYR A 215 9.16 9.77 -74.22
CA TYR A 215 9.84 8.85 -73.30
C TYR A 215 11.20 9.39 -72.81
N SER A 216 12.01 9.93 -73.72
CA SER A 216 13.30 10.55 -73.39
C SER A 216 13.15 11.79 -72.48
N GLU A 217 12.15 12.64 -72.72
CA GLU A 217 11.87 13.78 -71.84
C GLU A 217 11.43 13.34 -70.43
N ILE A 218 10.62 12.29 -70.33
CA ILE A 218 10.16 11.74 -69.05
C ILE A 218 11.34 11.18 -68.27
N GLU A 219 12.22 10.41 -68.92
CA GLU A 219 13.39 9.81 -68.28
C GLU A 219 14.43 10.87 -67.85
N ASN A 220 14.62 11.91 -68.65
CA ASN A 220 15.46 13.06 -68.30
C ASN A 220 14.88 13.83 -67.10
N SER A 221 13.58 14.10 -67.08
CA SER A 221 12.92 14.77 -65.95
C SER A 221 12.93 13.91 -64.68
N LEU A 222 12.77 12.60 -64.79
CA LEU A 222 12.91 11.65 -63.67
C LEU A 222 14.33 11.69 -63.10
N SER A 223 15.34 11.62 -63.97
CA SER A 223 16.75 11.66 -63.59
C SER A 223 17.11 12.97 -62.90
N LYS A 224 16.61 14.11 -63.42
CA LYS A 224 16.78 15.43 -62.80
C LYS A 224 16.12 15.49 -61.42
N MET A 225 14.88 15.03 -61.28
CA MET A 225 14.18 14.98 -60.00
C MET A 225 14.94 14.12 -58.98
N LYS A 226 15.39 12.94 -59.42
CA LYS A 226 16.19 12.01 -58.61
C LYS A 226 17.48 12.67 -58.13
N GLN A 227 18.23 13.28 -59.05
CA GLN A 227 19.50 13.93 -58.75
C GLN A 227 19.32 15.09 -57.77
N THR A 228 18.35 15.99 -58.00
CA THR A 228 18.05 17.10 -57.08
C THR A 228 17.72 16.57 -55.69
N LEU A 229 16.90 15.53 -55.58
CA LEU A 229 16.52 14.96 -54.30
C LEU A 229 17.71 14.36 -53.55
N TYR A 230 18.58 13.60 -54.21
CA TYR A 230 19.78 13.04 -53.58
C TYR A 230 20.77 14.12 -53.14
N GLN A 231 21.00 15.13 -53.99
CA GLN A 231 21.92 16.22 -53.68
C GLN A 231 21.47 17.00 -52.44
N GLU A 232 20.19 17.35 -52.35
CA GLU A 232 19.68 18.11 -51.19
C GLU A 232 19.61 17.26 -49.92
N ILE A 233 19.27 15.96 -50.01
CA ILE A 233 19.31 15.07 -48.85
C ILE A 233 20.76 14.91 -48.34
N LEU A 234 21.72 14.66 -49.23
CA LEU A 234 23.13 14.51 -48.86
C LEU A 234 23.68 15.81 -48.26
N TYR A 235 23.39 16.96 -48.87
CA TYR A 235 23.78 18.25 -48.31
C TYR A 235 23.18 18.47 -46.91
N GLY A 236 21.89 18.15 -46.72
CA GLY A 236 21.26 18.23 -45.40
C GLY A 236 21.95 17.31 -44.38
N MET A 237 22.29 16.09 -44.79
CA MET A 237 23.02 15.11 -43.97
C MET A 237 24.42 15.60 -43.59
N GLU A 238 25.17 16.15 -44.54
CA GLU A 238 26.51 16.71 -44.33
C GLU A 238 26.47 17.90 -43.38
N LEU A 239 25.59 18.87 -43.64
CA LEU A 239 25.43 20.06 -42.81
C LEU A 239 25.08 19.69 -41.37
N GLN A 240 24.10 18.81 -41.19
CA GLN A 240 23.69 18.39 -39.85
C GLN A 240 24.77 17.56 -39.15
N PHE A 241 25.50 16.72 -39.88
CA PHE A 241 26.60 15.96 -39.31
C PHE A 241 27.70 16.90 -38.80
N LEU A 242 28.06 17.95 -39.56
CA LEU A 242 29.01 18.97 -39.12
C LEU A 242 28.52 19.71 -37.87
N ILE A 243 27.26 20.17 -37.84
CA ILE A 243 26.67 20.82 -36.66
C ILE A 243 26.74 19.87 -35.44
N SER A 244 26.35 18.61 -35.63
CA SER A 244 26.33 17.59 -34.57
C SER A 244 27.73 17.31 -34.04
N LEU A 245 28.72 17.16 -34.93
CA LEU A 245 30.12 16.96 -34.57
C LEU A 245 30.68 18.16 -33.81
N THR A 246 30.41 19.39 -34.28
CA THR A 246 30.83 20.62 -33.59
C THR A 246 30.24 20.68 -32.18
N CYS A 247 28.95 20.39 -32.02
CA CYS A 247 28.31 20.34 -30.69
C CYS A 247 28.96 19.29 -29.79
N VAL A 248 29.27 18.09 -30.31
CA VAL A 248 29.92 17.01 -29.54
C VAL A 248 31.33 17.41 -29.09
N LEU A 249 32.12 18.05 -29.96
CA LEU A 249 33.47 18.50 -29.66
C LEU A 249 33.47 19.65 -28.63
N LEU A 250 32.55 20.60 -28.77
CA LEU A 250 32.40 21.73 -27.84
C LEU A 250 31.70 21.35 -26.53
N ALA A 251 31.01 20.20 -26.49
CA ALA A 251 30.23 19.78 -25.33
C ALA A 251 31.05 19.78 -24.04
N ASN A 252 32.31 19.32 -24.09
CA ASN A 252 33.15 19.28 -22.89
C ASN A 252 33.36 20.68 -22.29
N ALA A 253 33.64 21.68 -23.13
CA ALA A 253 33.86 23.06 -22.68
C ALA A 253 32.58 23.67 -22.12
N VAL A 254 31.45 23.47 -22.80
CA VAL A 254 30.13 23.97 -22.37
C VAL A 254 29.72 23.33 -21.05
N PHE A 255 29.83 22.01 -20.93
CA PHE A 255 29.43 21.28 -19.73
C PHE A 255 30.32 21.60 -18.54
N THR A 256 31.63 21.76 -18.75
CA THR A 256 32.55 22.18 -17.69
C THR A 256 32.26 23.62 -17.24
N TYR A 257 31.98 24.53 -18.17
CA TYR A 257 31.68 25.94 -17.86
C TYR A 257 30.43 26.11 -17.00
N PHE A 258 29.40 25.31 -17.26
CA PHE A 258 28.14 25.33 -16.50
C PHE A 258 28.11 24.34 -15.32
N ASP A 259 29.24 23.68 -15.01
CA ASP A 259 29.36 22.66 -13.95
C ASP A 259 28.28 21.57 -14.04
N MET A 260 28.04 21.08 -15.27
CA MET A 260 27.04 20.06 -15.56
C MET A 260 27.58 18.64 -15.32
N ASP A 261 26.69 17.72 -14.96
CA ASP A 261 27.00 16.32 -14.66
C ASP A 261 27.77 15.63 -15.81
N ILE A 262 28.84 14.91 -15.48
CA ILE A 262 29.70 14.21 -16.44
C ILE A 262 28.92 13.06 -17.13
N TYR A 263 28.01 12.40 -16.42
CA TYR A 263 27.17 11.37 -17.00
C TYR A 263 26.19 11.97 -18.03
N LEU A 264 25.69 13.19 -17.81
CA LEU A 264 24.89 13.90 -18.81
C LEU A 264 25.69 14.17 -20.09
N LEU A 265 26.97 14.51 -19.97
CA LEU A 265 27.87 14.71 -21.10
C LEU A 265 28.03 13.43 -21.94
N ASP A 266 28.22 12.28 -21.29
CA ASP A 266 28.36 11.00 -21.98
C ASP A 266 27.07 10.58 -22.70
N LEU A 267 25.92 10.75 -22.03
CA LEU A 267 24.61 10.54 -22.64
C LEU A 267 24.37 11.45 -23.84
N PHE A 268 24.74 12.72 -23.72
CA PHE A 268 24.59 13.70 -24.79
C PHE A 268 25.42 13.30 -26.03
N ARG A 269 26.69 12.94 -25.85
CA ARG A 269 27.61 12.59 -26.94
C ARG A 269 27.08 11.46 -27.83
N ILE A 270 26.51 10.42 -27.24
CA ILE A 270 25.94 9.31 -28.01
C ILE A 270 24.55 9.63 -28.57
N SER A 271 23.76 10.39 -27.82
CA SER A 271 22.39 10.72 -28.18
C SER A 271 22.31 11.69 -29.37
N VAL A 272 23.30 12.57 -29.55
CA VAL A 272 23.37 13.48 -30.70
C VAL A 272 23.34 12.71 -32.03
N PHE A 273 24.12 11.64 -32.16
CA PHE A 273 24.12 10.82 -33.37
C PHE A 273 22.86 9.95 -33.50
N SER A 274 22.22 9.63 -32.38
CA SER A 274 20.96 8.90 -32.35
C SER A 274 19.81 9.76 -32.90
N THR A 275 19.67 11.00 -32.40
CA THR A 275 18.66 11.94 -32.88
C THR A 275 18.92 12.40 -34.30
N TYR A 276 20.19 12.51 -34.71
CA TYR A 276 20.57 12.68 -36.11
C TYR A 276 19.93 11.60 -37.00
N CYS A 277 20.18 10.32 -36.69
CA CYS A 277 19.64 9.20 -37.49
C CYS A 277 18.11 9.20 -37.46
N ALA A 278 17.49 9.37 -36.29
CA ALA A 278 16.04 9.40 -36.15
C ALA A 278 15.38 10.54 -36.96
N THR A 279 16.02 11.71 -37.00
CA THR A 279 15.55 12.87 -37.78
C THR A 279 15.58 12.57 -39.28
N PHE A 280 16.63 11.94 -39.79
CA PHE A 280 16.69 11.56 -41.20
C PHE A 280 15.74 10.40 -41.54
N VAL A 281 15.47 9.48 -40.60
CA VAL A 281 14.38 8.50 -40.75
C VAL A 281 13.03 9.22 -40.93
N SER A 282 12.74 10.26 -40.12
CA SER A 282 11.55 11.12 -40.29
C SER A 282 11.42 11.70 -41.69
N ILE A 283 12.54 12.26 -42.19
CA ILE A 283 12.63 12.90 -43.50
C ILE A 283 12.36 11.87 -44.60
N LEU A 284 12.99 10.70 -44.53
CA LEU A 284 12.79 9.62 -45.51
C LEU A 284 11.36 9.06 -45.47
N ILE A 285 10.76 8.89 -44.29
CA ILE A 285 9.34 8.51 -44.16
C ILE A 285 8.46 9.55 -44.84
N THR A 286 8.71 10.83 -44.59
CA THR A 286 7.96 11.93 -45.24
C THR A 286 8.09 11.88 -46.75
N LEU A 287 9.29 11.57 -47.28
CA LEU A 287 9.51 11.41 -48.71
C LEU A 287 8.79 10.17 -49.28
N TYR A 288 8.75 9.03 -48.58
CA TYR A 288 7.93 7.89 -49.03
C TYR A 288 6.46 8.26 -49.12
N LEU A 289 5.94 9.00 -48.13
CA LEU A 289 4.56 9.49 -48.13
C LEU A 289 4.30 10.45 -49.30
N TYR A 290 5.29 11.26 -49.68
CA TYR A 290 5.21 12.14 -50.84
C TYR A 290 5.01 11.38 -52.16
N PHE A 291 5.56 10.16 -52.28
CA PHE A 291 5.36 9.25 -53.41
C PHE A 291 4.24 8.21 -53.19
N ASP A 292 3.36 8.40 -52.19
CA ASP A 292 2.27 7.48 -51.79
C ASP A 292 2.74 6.05 -51.43
N LEU A 293 4.01 5.88 -51.04
CA LEU A 293 4.61 4.60 -50.67
C LEU A 293 4.36 4.23 -49.19
N ARG A 294 3.09 4.10 -48.83
CA ARG A 294 2.67 3.92 -47.43
C ARG A 294 3.18 2.63 -46.78
N ILE A 295 3.26 1.53 -47.54
CA ILE A 295 3.75 0.24 -47.02
C ILE A 295 5.20 0.36 -46.54
N HIS A 296 6.06 1.04 -47.32
CA HIS A 296 7.45 1.29 -46.93
C HIS A 296 7.53 2.14 -45.66
N GLY A 297 6.69 3.18 -45.56
CA GLY A 297 6.55 3.98 -44.34
C GLY A 297 6.16 3.17 -43.11
N ILE A 298 5.20 2.23 -43.24
CA ILE A 298 4.78 1.32 -42.15
C ILE A 298 5.91 0.38 -41.75
N CYS A 299 6.58 -0.25 -42.72
CA CYS A 299 7.65 -1.19 -42.43
C CYS A 299 8.82 -0.52 -41.69
N ILE A 300 9.21 0.69 -42.11
CA ILE A 300 10.31 1.42 -41.49
C ILE A 300 9.92 1.94 -40.11
N SER A 301 8.71 2.44 -39.92
CA SER A 301 8.25 2.89 -38.60
C SER A 301 8.09 1.72 -37.60
N LEU A 302 7.60 0.56 -38.05
CA LEU A 302 7.55 -0.65 -37.23
C LEU A 302 8.95 -1.17 -36.89
N PHE A 303 9.87 -1.17 -37.86
CA PHE A 303 11.24 -1.58 -37.60
C PHE A 303 11.89 -0.67 -36.56
N LEU A 304 11.72 0.65 -36.66
CA LEU A 304 12.19 1.60 -35.65
C LEU A 304 11.59 1.29 -34.29
N LEU A 305 10.26 1.13 -34.21
CA LEU A 305 9.57 0.82 -32.97
C LEU A 305 10.14 -0.41 -32.27
N PHE A 306 10.17 -1.56 -32.96
CA PHE A 306 10.61 -2.81 -32.36
C PHE A 306 12.11 -2.83 -32.07
N SER A 307 12.94 -2.35 -32.99
CA SER A 307 14.39 -2.28 -32.76
C SER A 307 14.72 -1.36 -31.59
N ASN A 308 14.03 -0.23 -31.46
CA ASN A 308 14.31 0.72 -30.39
C ASN A 308 13.93 0.20 -29.00
N PHE A 309 12.75 -0.42 -28.86
CA PHE A 309 12.41 -1.13 -27.61
C PHE A 309 13.39 -2.27 -27.31
N PHE A 310 13.72 -3.08 -28.31
CA PHE A 310 14.61 -4.25 -28.13
C PHE A 310 16.02 -3.86 -27.72
N PHE A 311 16.69 -2.98 -28.48
CA PHE A 311 18.05 -2.57 -28.17
C PHE A 311 18.12 -1.74 -26.88
N THR A 312 17.18 -0.83 -26.65
CA THR A 312 17.18 -0.03 -25.42
C THR A 312 17.00 -0.91 -24.18
N TYR A 313 16.18 -1.96 -24.27
CA TYR A 313 16.03 -2.93 -23.18
C TYR A 313 17.34 -3.70 -22.91
N ILE A 314 17.99 -4.23 -23.96
CA ILE A 314 19.24 -4.99 -23.82
C ILE A 314 20.35 -4.12 -23.23
N PHE A 315 20.59 -2.95 -23.81
CA PHE A 315 21.67 -2.08 -23.36
C PHE A 315 21.39 -1.47 -21.98
N GLY A 316 20.12 -1.18 -21.66
CA GLY A 316 19.74 -0.76 -20.31
C GLY A 316 20.02 -1.84 -19.25
N ARG A 317 19.88 -3.13 -19.59
CA ARG A 317 20.20 -4.25 -18.70
C ARG A 317 21.70 -4.49 -18.52
N LEU A 318 22.52 -4.15 -19.51
CA LEU A 318 23.98 -4.30 -19.46
C LEU A 318 24.65 -3.30 -18.50
N GLY A 319 23.96 -2.20 -18.19
CA GLY A 319 24.38 -1.25 -17.16
C GLY A 319 24.27 0.20 -17.61
N LYS A 320 24.36 1.11 -16.63
CA LYS A 320 24.18 2.56 -16.84
C LYS A 320 25.10 3.17 -17.89
N GLN A 321 26.32 2.64 -18.02
CA GLN A 321 27.32 3.10 -18.99
C GLN A 321 26.87 2.93 -20.46
N TYR A 322 25.95 2.01 -20.72
CA TYR A 322 25.44 1.74 -22.07
C TYR A 322 24.11 2.44 -22.38
N THR A 323 23.62 3.27 -21.45
CA THR A 323 22.39 4.04 -21.65
C THR A 323 22.53 4.95 -22.88
N GLY A 324 21.54 4.95 -23.77
CA GLY A 324 21.57 5.69 -25.04
C GLY A 324 22.16 4.92 -26.22
N VAL A 325 23.03 3.92 -26.01
CA VAL A 325 23.59 3.06 -27.09
C VAL A 325 22.48 2.33 -27.84
N GLY A 326 21.48 1.83 -27.12
CA GLY A 326 20.35 1.12 -27.74
C GLY A 326 19.56 2.00 -28.72
N PHE A 327 19.32 3.25 -28.35
CA PHE A 327 18.66 4.23 -29.22
C PHE A 327 19.50 4.55 -30.47
N PHE A 328 20.83 4.68 -30.30
CA PHE A 328 21.75 4.89 -31.41
C PHE A 328 21.68 3.76 -32.42
N ILE A 329 21.86 2.51 -31.97
CA ILE A 329 21.90 1.33 -32.85
C ILE A 329 20.56 1.16 -33.57
N ALA A 330 19.44 1.29 -32.86
CA ALA A 330 18.11 1.18 -33.45
C ALA A 330 17.89 2.22 -34.56
N SER A 331 18.23 3.48 -34.28
CA SER A 331 18.06 4.58 -35.23
C SER A 331 19.02 4.45 -36.42
N PHE A 332 20.27 4.06 -36.18
CA PHE A 332 21.28 3.86 -37.21
C PHE A 332 20.91 2.73 -38.18
N LEU A 333 20.48 1.58 -37.67
CA LEU A 333 20.04 0.46 -38.49
C LEU A 333 18.79 0.82 -39.30
N THR A 334 17.82 1.47 -38.66
CA THR A 334 16.60 1.94 -39.34
C THR A 334 16.94 2.91 -40.48
N PHE A 335 17.86 3.84 -40.21
CA PHE A 335 18.32 4.81 -41.17
C PHE A 335 19.03 4.15 -42.37
N GLY A 336 19.93 3.19 -42.10
CA GLY A 336 20.59 2.42 -43.14
C GLY A 336 19.62 1.65 -44.03
N ILE A 337 18.60 1.02 -43.44
CA ILE A 337 17.54 0.32 -44.19
C ILE A 337 16.74 1.31 -45.04
N ALA A 338 16.35 2.45 -44.48
CA ALA A 338 15.59 3.47 -45.21
C ALA A 338 16.38 3.99 -46.42
N ILE A 339 17.66 4.37 -46.24
CA ILE A 339 18.53 4.78 -47.35
C ILE A 339 18.66 3.67 -48.39
N PHE A 340 18.86 2.42 -47.99
CA PHE A 340 19.01 1.31 -48.92
C PHE A 340 17.76 1.04 -49.77
N VAL A 341 16.58 1.20 -49.17
CA VAL A 341 15.29 1.04 -49.86
C VAL A 341 14.97 2.23 -50.77
N PHE A 342 15.44 3.42 -50.43
CA PHE A 342 15.07 4.67 -51.10
C PHE A 342 15.34 4.69 -52.63
N PRO A 343 16.48 4.22 -53.17
CA PRO A 343 16.68 4.15 -54.62
C PRO A 343 15.70 3.25 -55.35
N LYS A 344 15.21 2.18 -54.70
CA LYS A 344 14.28 1.22 -55.31
C LYS A 344 12.93 1.86 -55.64
N VAL A 345 12.57 2.93 -54.94
CA VAL A 345 11.37 3.75 -55.19
C VAL A 345 11.32 4.25 -56.64
N PHE A 346 12.46 4.70 -57.17
CA PHE A 346 12.51 5.34 -58.48
C PHE A 346 12.56 4.36 -59.65
N ARG A 347 12.97 3.10 -59.41
CA ARG A 347 13.23 2.12 -60.49
C ARG A 347 11.98 1.82 -61.32
N ASN A 348 10.83 1.75 -60.67
CA ASN A 348 9.57 1.42 -61.31
C ASN A 348 8.61 2.63 -61.36
N LEU A 349 9.09 3.84 -61.05
CA LEU A 349 8.21 5.00 -60.86
C LEU A 349 7.43 5.32 -62.14
N ASN A 350 8.11 5.42 -63.29
CA ASN A 350 7.47 5.65 -64.59
C ASN A 350 6.37 4.62 -64.88
N TYR A 351 6.70 3.34 -64.69
CA TYR A 351 5.75 2.24 -64.90
C TYR A 351 4.56 2.36 -63.93
N SER A 352 4.82 2.50 -62.62
CA SER A 352 3.76 2.60 -61.63
C SER A 352 2.86 3.81 -61.87
N THR A 353 3.40 4.96 -62.28
CA THR A 353 2.62 6.17 -62.52
C THR A 353 1.76 6.07 -63.78
N MET A 354 2.25 5.42 -64.85
CA MET A 354 1.47 5.22 -66.08
C MET A 354 0.40 4.13 -65.95
N PHE A 355 0.70 3.05 -65.22
CA PHE A 355 -0.16 1.87 -65.10
C PHE A 355 -1.02 1.86 -63.82
N TRP A 356 -0.83 2.80 -62.90
CA TRP A 356 -1.80 3.05 -61.85
C TRP A 356 -3.10 3.54 -62.49
N GLN A 357 -4.07 2.64 -62.64
CA GLN A 357 -5.47 3.06 -62.70
C GLN A 357 -5.73 3.91 -61.46
N ASN A 358 -6.38 5.07 -61.63
CA ASN A 358 -6.84 5.89 -60.51
C ASN A 358 -7.66 5.00 -59.57
N PHE A 359 -7.04 4.46 -58.52
CA PHE A 359 -7.76 3.83 -57.44
C PHE A 359 -8.53 4.98 -56.78
N GLU A 360 -9.79 5.16 -57.16
CA GLU A 360 -10.75 5.87 -56.32
C GLU A 360 -10.78 5.11 -55.00
N TYR A 361 -9.98 5.55 -54.04
CA TYR A 361 -10.01 5.02 -52.69
C TYR A 361 -11.45 5.14 -52.21
N LYS A 362 -12.07 4.01 -51.86
CA LYS A 362 -13.43 4.00 -51.32
C LYS A 362 -13.44 4.73 -49.97
N VAL A 363 -13.67 6.05 -50.02
CA VAL A 363 -13.87 6.88 -48.84
C VAL A 363 -15.23 6.53 -48.24
N GLY A 364 -15.26 6.28 -46.93
CA GLY A 364 -16.48 5.92 -46.21
C GLY A 364 -16.96 4.47 -46.36
N GLY A 365 -18.07 4.17 -45.68
CA GLY A 365 -18.69 2.86 -45.60
C GLY A 365 -19.78 2.89 -44.54
N ASN A 366 -20.68 1.91 -44.53
CA ASN A 366 -21.85 1.91 -43.63
C ASN A 366 -21.43 2.09 -42.16
N PHE A 367 -20.35 1.41 -41.73
CA PHE A 367 -19.81 1.55 -40.38
C PHE A 367 -19.34 2.97 -40.05
N VAL A 368 -18.45 3.56 -40.86
CA VAL A 368 -17.88 4.89 -40.60
C VAL A 368 -18.94 5.99 -40.73
N LYS A 369 -19.87 5.86 -41.69
CA LYS A 369 -21.01 6.77 -41.83
C LYS A 369 -21.93 6.71 -40.60
N ASN A 370 -22.15 5.52 -40.03
CA ASN A 370 -22.93 5.37 -38.80
C ASN A 370 -22.22 6.03 -37.61
N ILE A 371 -20.89 5.88 -37.48
CA ILE A 371 -20.10 6.59 -36.46
C ILE A 371 -20.23 8.10 -36.63
N THR A 372 -20.04 8.63 -37.85
CA THR A 372 -20.20 10.07 -38.12
C THR A 372 -21.59 10.57 -37.74
N LYS A 373 -22.66 9.84 -38.10
CA LYS A 373 -24.04 10.19 -37.71
C LYS A 373 -24.22 10.20 -36.19
N LEU A 374 -23.64 9.23 -35.49
CA LEU A 374 -23.73 9.11 -34.03
C LEU A 374 -23.00 10.27 -33.32
N PHE A 375 -21.80 10.63 -33.81
CA PHE A 375 -21.05 11.78 -33.29
C PHE A 375 -21.73 13.12 -33.62
N ASN A 376 -22.31 13.29 -34.81
CA ASN A 376 -23.07 14.49 -35.18
C ASN A 376 -24.33 14.67 -34.30
N LYS A 377 -24.94 13.57 -33.82
CA LYS A 377 -26.05 13.59 -32.84
C LYS A 377 -25.61 13.95 -31.41
N LYS A 378 -24.35 14.34 -31.19
CA LYS A 378 -23.79 14.72 -29.88
C LYS A 378 -23.83 13.61 -28.82
N VAL A 379 -23.93 12.34 -29.22
CA VAL A 379 -23.91 11.19 -28.29
C VAL A 379 -22.62 11.13 -27.48
N TYR A 380 -21.52 11.70 -28.01
CA TYR A 380 -20.26 11.84 -27.27
C TYR A 380 -20.41 12.62 -25.95
N LEU A 381 -21.40 13.51 -25.80
CA LEU A 381 -21.68 14.19 -24.52
C LEU A 381 -22.20 13.21 -23.45
N GLY A 382 -23.05 12.27 -23.83
CA GLY A 382 -23.52 11.21 -22.92
C GLY A 382 -22.40 10.25 -22.53
N ILE A 383 -21.51 9.92 -23.47
CA ILE A 383 -20.28 9.14 -23.20
C ILE A 383 -19.39 9.90 -22.22
N ILE A 384 -19.19 11.21 -22.40
CA ILE A 384 -18.41 12.03 -21.48
C ILE A 384 -19.01 12.00 -20.08
N LEU A 385 -20.32 12.20 -19.96
CA LEU A 385 -21.01 12.18 -18.67
C LEU A 385 -20.86 10.82 -17.96
N LEU A 386 -21.03 9.72 -18.69
CA LEU A 386 -20.84 8.37 -18.18
C LEU A 386 -19.39 8.14 -17.69
N PHE A 387 -18.39 8.55 -18.47
CA PHE A 387 -16.99 8.40 -18.08
C PHE A 387 -16.63 9.28 -16.88
N LEU A 388 -17.16 10.50 -16.78
CA LEU A 388 -16.97 11.36 -15.62
C LEU A 388 -17.60 10.75 -14.35
N LEU A 389 -18.79 10.16 -14.46
CA LEU A 389 -19.45 9.44 -13.36
C LEU A 389 -18.66 8.21 -12.91
N LEU A 390 -18.13 7.41 -13.85
CA LEU A 390 -17.33 6.21 -13.56
C LEU A 390 -15.95 6.56 -12.96
N LEU A 391 -15.36 7.69 -13.36
CA LEU A 391 -14.04 8.09 -12.90
C LEU A 391 -14.07 9.02 -11.67
N GLY A 392 -15.24 9.52 -11.27
CA GLY A 392 -15.46 10.46 -10.16
C GLY A 392 -15.54 9.83 -8.76
N GLY A 393 -15.18 8.56 -8.59
CA GLY A 393 -15.09 7.94 -7.27
C GLY A 393 -14.03 8.63 -6.40
N CYS A 394 -14.46 9.46 -5.45
CA CYS A 394 -13.61 10.25 -4.56
C CYS A 394 -12.69 9.36 -3.70
N ALA A 395 -11.39 9.37 -3.98
CA ALA A 395 -10.39 8.98 -2.99
C ALA A 395 -10.18 10.17 -2.04
N SER A 396 -10.63 10.06 -0.79
CA SER A 396 -10.47 11.13 0.20
C SER A 396 -8.98 11.29 0.55
N TYR A 397 -8.42 12.44 0.18
CA TYR A 397 -7.01 12.78 0.33
C TYR A 397 -6.59 13.10 1.78
N TYR A 398 -7.58 13.31 2.64
CA TYR A 398 -7.43 13.55 4.06
C TYR A 398 -7.96 12.36 4.84
N SER A 399 -7.24 12.00 5.91
CA SER A 399 -7.78 11.08 6.89
C SER A 399 -9.06 11.65 7.50
N LYS A 400 -9.91 10.80 8.06
CA LYS A 400 -11.15 11.20 8.74
C LYS A 400 -10.93 12.25 9.84
N ASN A 401 -9.70 12.36 10.35
CA ASN A 401 -9.29 13.28 11.41
C ASN A 401 -8.63 14.57 10.87
N GLY A 402 -8.64 14.77 9.55
CA GLY A 402 -8.14 15.99 8.91
C GLY A 402 -6.63 16.04 8.71
N PHE A 403 -5.93 14.91 8.83
CA PHE A 403 -4.50 14.84 8.55
C PHE A 403 -4.27 14.48 7.10
N ASN A 404 -3.33 15.19 6.47
CA ASN A 404 -2.82 14.85 5.15
C ASN A 404 -2.03 13.53 5.24
N ASN A 405 -2.34 12.57 4.37
CA ASN A 405 -1.74 11.23 4.43
C ASN A 405 -0.22 11.24 4.24
N ASN A 406 0.31 12.23 3.52
CA ASN A 406 1.73 12.35 3.16
C ASN A 406 2.47 13.29 4.10
N THR A 407 1.97 14.51 4.33
CA THR A 407 2.69 15.52 5.13
C THR A 407 2.47 15.38 6.64
N LYS A 408 1.50 14.58 7.07
CA LYS A 408 1.08 14.44 8.48
C LYS A 408 0.63 15.73 9.15
N HIS A 409 0.43 16.81 8.39
CA HIS A 409 -0.11 18.07 8.91
C HIS A 409 -1.64 18.01 8.96
N ASN A 410 -2.22 18.61 9.99
CA ASN A 410 -3.67 18.74 10.13
C ASN A 410 -4.17 20.02 9.45
N TRP A 411 -5.19 19.91 8.59
CA TRP A 411 -5.71 21.06 7.84
C TRP A 411 -6.31 22.17 8.74
N HIS A 412 -6.70 21.84 9.98
CA HIS A 412 -7.27 22.83 10.89
C HIS A 412 -6.23 23.66 11.64
N THR A 413 -5.10 23.06 12.01
CA THR A 413 -4.08 23.70 12.85
C THR A 413 -2.85 24.08 12.06
N MET A 414 -2.74 23.62 10.80
CA MET A 414 -1.57 23.77 9.91
C MET A 414 -0.25 23.24 10.50
N GLY A 415 -0.32 22.48 11.60
CA GLY A 415 0.82 21.86 12.27
C GLY A 415 0.72 20.33 12.28
N ILE A 416 1.75 19.70 12.84
CA ILE A 416 1.86 18.24 13.00
C ILE A 416 0.82 17.70 14.00
N TYR A 417 0.29 18.57 14.88
CA TYR A 417 -0.73 18.23 15.87
C TYR A 417 -2.10 18.78 15.45
N GLY A 418 -3.14 17.97 15.54
CA GLY A 418 -4.53 18.38 15.32
C GLY A 418 -5.09 19.25 16.44
N LYS A 419 -6.37 19.64 16.33
CA LYS A 419 -7.05 20.48 17.34
C LYS A 419 -7.07 19.85 18.74
N ASP A 420 -6.95 18.53 18.81
CA ASP A 420 -6.91 17.75 20.04
C ASP A 420 -5.50 17.61 20.63
N GLY A 421 -4.50 18.27 20.04
CA GLY A 421 -3.11 18.24 20.50
C GLY A 421 -2.39 16.93 20.20
N LEU A 422 -2.97 16.04 19.37
CA LEU A 422 -2.38 14.78 18.95
C LEU A 422 -1.87 14.86 17.53
N ASP A 423 -0.80 14.14 17.22
CA ASP A 423 -0.29 14.03 15.86
C ASP A 423 -1.12 13.07 14.99
N SER A 424 -0.70 12.89 13.74
CA SER A 424 -1.35 11.98 12.79
C SER A 424 -1.43 10.51 13.25
N GLU A 425 -0.65 10.12 14.27
CA GLU A 425 -0.58 8.78 14.84
C GLU A 425 -1.25 8.69 16.21
N GLY A 426 -1.82 9.79 16.73
CA GLY A 426 -2.55 9.84 17.98
C GLY A 426 -1.70 10.11 19.23
N TYR A 427 -0.50 10.68 19.08
CA TYR A 427 0.43 11.01 20.17
C TYR A 427 0.50 12.51 20.42
N ALA A 428 0.46 12.91 21.70
CA ALA A 428 0.68 14.29 22.09
C ALA A 428 2.16 14.68 22.01
N ALA A 429 2.46 15.97 22.11
CA ALA A 429 3.83 16.50 22.03
C ALA A 429 4.78 15.93 23.11
N ASN A 430 4.24 15.44 24.23
CA ASN A 430 5.00 14.75 25.27
C ASN A 430 5.37 13.29 24.90
N GLY A 431 4.97 12.79 23.73
CA GLY A 431 5.27 11.45 23.22
C GLY A 431 4.31 10.36 23.67
N PHE A 432 3.20 10.70 24.33
CA PHE A 432 2.21 9.74 24.85
C PHE A 432 0.85 9.92 24.15
N ASN A 433 0.14 8.82 23.94
CA ASN A 433 -1.24 8.83 23.45
C ASN A 433 -2.22 9.20 24.58
N ARG A 434 -3.52 9.33 24.29
CA ARG A 434 -4.55 9.64 25.31
C ARG A 434 -4.66 8.63 26.45
N GLN A 435 -4.19 7.41 26.23
CA GLN A 435 -4.18 6.32 27.22
C GLN A 435 -2.87 6.28 28.03
N GLY A 436 -1.97 7.24 27.82
CA GLY A 436 -0.69 7.33 28.53
C GLY A 436 0.37 6.36 28.03
N PHE A 437 0.24 5.78 26.84
CA PHE A 437 1.26 4.90 26.24
C PHE A 437 2.16 5.68 25.28
N ASN A 438 3.46 5.44 25.34
CA ASN A 438 4.40 5.97 24.36
C ASN A 438 4.43 5.15 23.06
N ARG A 439 5.21 5.59 22.08
CA ARG A 439 5.39 4.90 20.78
C ARG A 439 5.98 3.48 20.90
N LYS A 440 6.58 3.13 22.04
CA LYS A 440 7.07 1.78 22.36
C LYS A 440 6.06 0.96 23.18
N HIS A 441 4.81 1.43 23.27
CA HIS A 441 3.73 0.79 24.02
C HIS A 441 3.96 0.68 25.53
N MET A 442 4.78 1.57 26.10
CA MET A 442 5.02 1.64 27.54
C MET A 442 4.16 2.73 28.19
N ASN A 443 3.45 2.39 29.25
CA ASN A 443 2.58 3.29 29.99
C ASN A 443 3.41 4.28 30.84
N GLN A 444 2.98 5.54 30.86
CA GLN A 444 3.65 6.64 31.54
C GLN A 444 3.72 6.43 33.06
N SER A 445 2.65 5.89 33.65
CA SER A 445 2.48 5.76 35.09
C SER A 445 3.10 4.48 35.63
N THR A 446 2.82 3.34 35.01
CA THR A 446 3.30 2.04 35.51
C THR A 446 4.73 1.70 35.07
N LYS A 447 5.25 2.40 34.05
CA LYS A 447 6.50 2.03 33.36
C LYS A 447 6.52 0.60 32.83
N THR A 448 5.35 0.02 32.56
CA THR A 448 5.19 -1.31 31.96
C THR A 448 4.39 -1.24 30.66
N ALA A 449 4.20 -2.37 29.99
CA ALA A 449 3.34 -2.48 28.80
C ALA A 449 1.84 -2.36 29.11
N TYR A 450 1.45 -2.23 30.38
CA TYR A 450 0.07 -2.18 30.84
C TYR A 450 -0.22 -0.90 31.62
N ASP A 451 -1.46 -0.42 31.57
CA ASP A 451 -1.94 0.67 32.42
C ASP A 451 -2.21 0.21 33.86
N LEU A 452 -2.68 1.13 34.72
CA LEU A 452 -3.00 0.85 36.13
C LEU A 452 -4.13 -0.19 36.28
N ASN A 453 -4.97 -0.34 35.27
CA ASN A 453 -6.09 -1.28 35.25
C ASN A 453 -5.72 -2.59 34.55
N GLY A 454 -4.43 -2.81 34.23
CA GLY A 454 -3.94 -4.05 33.64
C GLY A 454 -4.18 -4.19 32.14
N PHE A 455 -4.55 -3.13 31.41
CA PHE A 455 -4.77 -3.17 29.96
C PHE A 455 -3.53 -2.73 29.18
N ASP A 456 -3.24 -3.41 28.07
CA ASP A 456 -2.17 -3.01 27.15
C ASP A 456 -2.59 -1.84 26.22
N TYR A 457 -1.68 -1.41 25.36
CA TYR A 457 -1.95 -0.33 24.39
C TYR A 457 -3.08 -0.63 23.39
N LYS A 458 -3.48 -1.89 23.22
CA LYS A 458 -4.62 -2.32 22.38
C LYS A 458 -5.91 -2.44 23.19
N GLY A 459 -5.85 -2.22 24.50
CA GLY A 459 -6.97 -2.39 25.42
C GLY A 459 -7.24 -3.85 25.77
N ILE A 460 -6.23 -4.71 25.75
CA ILE A 460 -6.32 -6.11 26.17
C ILE A 460 -5.80 -6.26 27.61
N HIS A 461 -6.62 -6.85 28.47
CA HIS A 461 -6.29 -7.08 29.87
C HIS A 461 -5.27 -8.20 30.04
N ARG A 462 -4.30 -8.00 30.94
CA ARG A 462 -3.16 -8.89 31.18
C ARG A 462 -3.57 -10.32 31.51
N GLU A 463 -4.56 -10.52 32.36
CA GLU A 463 -4.96 -11.84 32.86
C GLU A 463 -6.00 -12.52 31.96
N THR A 464 -7.08 -11.82 31.63
CA THR A 464 -8.19 -12.40 30.84
C THR A 464 -7.87 -12.56 29.36
N LYS A 465 -6.83 -11.86 28.85
CA LYS A 465 -6.49 -11.75 27.42
C LYS A 465 -7.65 -11.24 26.55
N LYS A 466 -8.59 -10.51 27.15
CA LYS A 466 -9.78 -9.94 26.48
C LYS A 466 -9.82 -8.42 26.67
N ALA A 467 -10.76 -7.77 26.01
CA ALA A 467 -10.96 -6.32 26.09
C ALA A 467 -11.61 -5.84 27.41
N TYR A 468 -11.64 -6.69 28.44
CA TYR A 468 -12.26 -6.46 29.74
C TYR A 468 -11.54 -7.24 30.86
N ASP A 469 -11.63 -6.74 32.09
CA ASP A 469 -11.09 -7.38 33.31
C ASP A 469 -11.96 -8.57 33.79
N GLU A 470 -11.59 -9.20 34.89
CA GLU A 470 -12.33 -10.37 35.43
C GLU A 470 -13.78 -10.06 35.82
N ARG A 471 -14.07 -8.80 36.18
CA ARG A 471 -15.42 -8.32 36.51
C ARG A 471 -16.20 -7.82 35.30
N GLY A 472 -15.57 -7.74 34.13
CA GLY A 472 -16.18 -7.31 32.87
C GLY A 472 -16.02 -5.83 32.54
N PHE A 473 -15.21 -5.06 33.26
CA PHE A 473 -14.94 -3.65 32.95
C PHE A 473 -13.90 -3.52 31.84
N ASN A 474 -14.14 -2.63 30.89
CA ASN A 474 -13.18 -2.28 29.84
C ASN A 474 -12.27 -1.11 30.24
N THR A 475 -11.39 -0.67 29.34
CA THR A 475 -10.48 0.48 29.52
C THR A 475 -11.15 1.81 29.88
N LYS A 476 -12.47 1.93 29.73
CA LYS A 476 -13.27 3.11 30.09
C LYS A 476 -14.09 2.89 31.37
N SER A 477 -13.77 1.86 32.15
CA SER A 477 -14.52 1.47 33.35
C SER A 477 -16.00 1.16 33.10
N TYR A 478 -16.33 0.69 31.88
CA TYR A 478 -17.68 0.31 31.49
C TYR A 478 -17.80 -1.22 31.44
N ASN A 479 -18.84 -1.77 32.06
CA ASN A 479 -19.03 -3.20 32.16
C ASN A 479 -19.70 -3.76 30.90
N VAL A 480 -19.02 -4.66 30.20
CA VAL A 480 -19.52 -5.25 28.95
C VAL A 480 -20.60 -6.32 29.17
N PHE A 481 -20.68 -6.93 30.36
CA PHE A 481 -21.67 -7.98 30.63
C PHE A 481 -23.04 -7.41 30.97
N THR A 482 -23.08 -6.29 31.70
CA THR A 482 -24.34 -5.62 32.08
C THR A 482 -24.73 -4.48 31.14
N ASN A 483 -23.81 -4.09 30.24
CA ASN A 483 -23.95 -2.89 29.41
C ASN A 483 -24.26 -1.64 30.28
N SER A 484 -23.50 -1.48 31.37
CA SER A 484 -23.66 -0.37 32.31
C SER A 484 -22.32 -0.02 32.99
N PRO A 485 -22.22 1.10 33.73
CA PRO A 485 -21.04 1.41 34.56
C PRO A 485 -20.85 0.48 35.77
N TYR A 486 -21.73 -0.51 35.96
CA TYR A 486 -21.77 -1.38 37.12
C TYR A 486 -21.68 -2.86 36.71
N ASP A 487 -21.10 -3.71 37.53
CA ASP A 487 -21.11 -5.15 37.34
C ASP A 487 -22.48 -5.76 37.68
N LYS A 488 -22.58 -7.09 37.56
CA LYS A 488 -23.80 -7.87 37.83
C LYS A 488 -24.31 -7.67 39.27
N ASP A 489 -23.42 -7.36 40.20
CA ASP A 489 -23.69 -7.20 41.63
C ASP A 489 -23.94 -5.72 41.99
N GLY A 490 -23.91 -4.83 40.99
CA GLY A 490 -24.24 -3.42 41.11
C GLY A 490 -23.09 -2.52 41.53
N PHE A 491 -21.84 -3.01 41.54
CA PHE A 491 -20.65 -2.23 41.88
C PHE A 491 -20.00 -1.63 40.65
N ASN A 492 -19.47 -0.42 40.76
CA ASN A 492 -18.66 0.19 39.70
C ASN A 492 -17.22 -0.36 39.72
N HIS A 493 -16.39 0.11 38.78
CA HIS A 493 -14.99 -0.32 38.72
C HIS A 493 -14.20 -0.03 40.01
N GLU A 494 -14.58 0.98 40.79
CA GLU A 494 -13.94 1.33 42.06
C GLU A 494 -14.50 0.53 43.26
N GLY A 495 -15.49 -0.35 43.03
CA GLY A 495 -16.13 -1.13 44.07
C GLY A 495 -17.23 -0.38 44.82
N ILE A 496 -17.80 0.69 44.26
CA ILE A 496 -18.92 1.44 44.84
C ILE A 496 -20.25 0.97 44.27
N HIS A 497 -21.19 0.62 45.14
CA HIS A 497 -22.50 0.08 44.76
C HIS A 497 -23.47 1.19 44.33
N LYS A 498 -24.18 0.94 43.22
CA LYS A 498 -25.04 1.91 42.51
C LYS A 498 -26.15 2.54 43.37
N VAL A 499 -26.69 1.78 44.33
CA VAL A 499 -27.83 2.22 45.15
C VAL A 499 -27.37 2.90 46.43
N THR A 500 -26.36 2.33 47.10
CA THR A 500 -25.92 2.79 48.43
C THR A 500 -24.88 3.91 48.33
N GLY A 501 -24.20 4.05 47.19
CA GLY A 501 -23.07 4.99 47.02
C GLY A 501 -21.87 4.65 47.90
N LYS A 502 -21.83 3.44 48.46
CA LYS A 502 -20.81 2.94 49.40
C LYS A 502 -20.10 1.72 48.81
N PRO A 503 -18.96 1.30 49.37
CA PRO A 503 -18.30 0.06 48.98
C PRO A 503 -19.07 -1.22 49.37
N TYR A 504 -20.29 -1.10 49.89
CA TYR A 504 -21.15 -2.21 50.30
C TYR A 504 -22.52 -2.11 49.62
N ASN A 505 -23.10 -3.24 49.23
CA ASN A 505 -24.46 -3.32 48.69
C ASN A 505 -25.52 -3.11 49.79
N GLU A 506 -26.80 -3.18 49.43
CA GLU A 506 -27.92 -2.98 50.36
C GLU A 506 -27.96 -4.03 51.48
N ASN A 507 -27.37 -5.20 51.25
CA ASN A 507 -27.26 -6.29 52.22
C ASN A 507 -25.97 -6.21 53.05
N GLY A 508 -25.18 -5.15 52.89
CA GLY A 508 -23.95 -4.91 53.64
C GLY A 508 -22.75 -5.73 53.18
N TRP A 509 -22.71 -6.22 51.94
CA TRP A 509 -21.56 -6.96 51.40
C TRP A 509 -20.77 -6.13 50.40
N ASP A 510 -19.45 -6.20 50.41
CA ASP A 510 -18.61 -5.58 49.38
C ASP A 510 -18.43 -6.47 48.14
N VAL A 511 -17.69 -5.98 47.16
CA VAL A 511 -17.41 -6.70 45.90
C VAL A 511 -16.62 -8.00 46.09
N TYR A 512 -15.96 -8.17 47.23
CA TYR A 512 -15.18 -9.37 47.58
C TYR A 512 -15.95 -10.32 48.51
N GLY A 513 -17.20 -10.02 48.85
CA GLY A 513 -18.00 -10.82 49.76
C GLY A 513 -17.67 -10.59 51.25
N ILE A 514 -17.13 -9.42 51.61
CA ILE A 514 -16.89 -9.04 53.01
C ILE A 514 -18.06 -8.23 53.55
N ASN A 515 -18.55 -8.62 54.74
CA ASN A 515 -19.65 -7.97 55.41
C ASN A 515 -19.23 -6.66 56.10
N GLU A 516 -20.06 -5.61 55.97
CA GLU A 516 -19.83 -4.27 56.48
C GLU A 516 -19.68 -4.25 58.00
N LYS A 517 -20.45 -5.08 58.71
CA LYS A 517 -20.48 -5.09 60.19
C LYS A 517 -19.39 -5.97 60.77
N THR A 518 -19.26 -7.21 60.30
CA THR A 518 -18.31 -8.17 60.87
C THR A 518 -16.89 -7.99 60.35
N LYS A 519 -16.72 -7.33 59.19
CA LYS A 519 -15.45 -7.25 58.45
C LYS A 519 -14.88 -8.63 58.09
N THR A 520 -15.75 -9.62 57.96
CA THR A 520 -15.41 -10.99 57.54
C THR A 520 -16.29 -11.42 56.39
N GLU A 521 -16.00 -12.58 55.81
CA GLU A 521 -16.83 -13.22 54.77
C GLU A 521 -18.20 -13.69 55.26
N TYR A 522 -18.53 -13.49 56.55
CA TYR A 522 -19.77 -13.95 57.17
C TYR A 522 -20.54 -12.77 57.80
N ASP A 523 -21.88 -12.82 57.75
CA ASP A 523 -22.74 -11.88 58.45
C ASP A 523 -22.77 -12.12 59.97
N GLU A 524 -23.51 -11.30 60.71
CA GLU A 524 -23.68 -11.45 62.16
C GLU A 524 -24.31 -12.79 62.57
N ASN A 525 -24.96 -13.49 61.63
CA ASN A 525 -25.59 -14.79 61.83
C ASN A 525 -24.68 -15.95 61.38
N GLY A 526 -23.45 -15.67 60.93
CA GLY A 526 -22.47 -16.67 60.52
C GLY A 526 -22.64 -17.20 59.10
N TRP A 527 -23.38 -16.51 58.23
CA TRP A 527 -23.61 -16.90 56.83
C TRP A 527 -22.86 -15.99 55.86
N ASP A 528 -22.26 -16.58 54.82
CA ASP A 528 -21.65 -15.83 53.72
C ASP A 528 -22.71 -15.21 52.79
N ILE A 529 -22.24 -14.46 51.79
CA ILE A 529 -23.11 -13.83 50.77
C ILE A 529 -23.98 -14.83 50.01
N ASN A 530 -23.59 -16.11 49.95
CA ASN A 530 -24.30 -17.18 49.28
C ASN A 530 -25.21 -17.99 50.24
N GLY A 531 -25.27 -17.63 51.52
CA GLY A 531 -26.05 -18.34 52.53
C GLY A 531 -25.41 -19.65 52.99
N ILE A 532 -24.08 -19.70 53.01
CA ILE A 532 -23.26 -20.83 53.45
C ILE A 532 -22.55 -20.45 54.75
N ASN A 533 -22.60 -21.31 55.76
CA ASN A 533 -21.89 -21.04 57.02
C ASN A 533 -20.42 -21.48 56.95
N LYS A 534 -19.64 -21.15 57.99
CA LYS A 534 -18.21 -21.50 58.09
C LYS A 534 -17.90 -23.00 58.02
N ARG A 535 -18.90 -23.86 58.27
CA ARG A 535 -18.79 -25.33 58.15
C ARG A 535 -19.24 -25.84 56.78
N SER A 536 -19.44 -24.94 55.82
CA SER A 536 -19.85 -25.21 54.44
C SER A 536 -21.27 -25.80 54.32
N PHE A 537 -22.14 -25.55 55.31
CA PHE A 537 -23.55 -25.89 55.23
C PHE A 537 -24.36 -24.75 54.63
N ASN A 538 -25.33 -25.09 53.79
CA ASN A 538 -26.40 -24.17 53.42
C ASN A 538 -27.50 -24.14 54.50
N ARG A 539 -28.50 -23.26 54.32
CA ARG A 539 -29.62 -23.10 55.25
C ARG A 539 -30.54 -24.33 55.37
N ASP A 540 -30.47 -25.26 54.42
CA ASP A 540 -31.24 -26.52 54.45
C ASP A 540 -30.50 -27.64 55.22
N GLY A 541 -29.34 -27.34 55.82
CA GLY A 541 -28.52 -28.31 56.54
C GLY A 541 -27.75 -29.27 55.62
N TRP A 542 -27.56 -28.90 54.35
CA TRP A 542 -26.76 -29.65 53.39
C TRP A 542 -25.36 -29.06 53.28
N ASN A 543 -24.33 -29.90 53.40
CA ASN A 543 -22.94 -29.50 53.24
C ASN A 543 -22.57 -29.48 51.75
N ILE A 544 -22.19 -28.31 51.24
CA ILE A 544 -21.91 -28.13 49.81
C ILE A 544 -20.59 -28.77 49.38
N GLU A 545 -19.61 -28.88 50.29
CA GLU A 545 -18.29 -29.41 49.98
C GLU A 545 -18.29 -30.93 49.95
N THR A 546 -18.83 -31.56 51.01
CA THR A 546 -18.93 -33.03 51.07
C THR A 546 -20.08 -33.57 50.23
N LYS A 547 -20.99 -32.70 49.77
CA LYS A 547 -22.24 -33.07 49.08
C LYS A 547 -23.04 -34.09 49.88
N SER A 548 -23.16 -33.85 51.19
CA SER A 548 -23.90 -34.72 52.11
C SER A 548 -24.53 -33.91 53.25
N LYS A 549 -25.28 -34.57 54.14
CA LYS A 549 -25.80 -33.94 55.37
C LYS A 549 -24.73 -33.71 56.45
N TYR A 550 -23.49 -34.12 56.22
CA TYR A 550 -22.41 -34.13 57.20
C TYR A 550 -21.19 -33.33 56.70
N ASP A 551 -20.44 -32.69 57.59
CA ASP A 551 -19.14 -32.11 57.26
C ASP A 551 -18.03 -33.17 57.18
N TYR A 552 -16.80 -32.75 56.90
CA TYR A 552 -15.65 -33.67 56.83
C TYR A 552 -15.35 -34.39 58.15
N ALA A 553 -15.77 -33.84 59.28
CA ALA A 553 -15.64 -34.46 60.60
C ALA A 553 -16.84 -35.37 60.92
N GLY A 554 -17.80 -35.54 60.00
CA GLY A 554 -18.93 -36.45 60.16
C GLY A 554 -20.08 -35.87 60.97
N PHE A 555 -20.09 -34.57 61.27
CA PHE A 555 -21.15 -33.90 62.02
C PHE A 555 -22.17 -33.28 61.08
N ASP A 556 -23.45 -33.37 61.41
CA ASP A 556 -24.50 -32.64 60.70
C ASP A 556 -24.56 -31.16 61.11
N PHE A 557 -25.49 -30.42 60.51
CA PHE A 557 -25.68 -29.00 60.79
C PHE A 557 -25.91 -28.70 62.28
N GLU A 558 -26.65 -29.57 62.98
CA GLU A 558 -26.92 -29.44 64.42
C GLU A 558 -25.74 -29.88 65.31
N GLY A 559 -24.68 -30.43 64.70
CA GLY A 559 -23.49 -30.89 65.39
C GLY A 559 -23.62 -32.31 65.93
N ILE A 560 -24.47 -33.14 65.33
CA ILE A 560 -24.61 -34.56 65.67
C ILE A 560 -23.74 -35.40 64.74
N HIS A 561 -22.86 -36.23 65.31
CA HIS A 561 -21.98 -37.12 64.55
C HIS A 561 -22.75 -38.30 63.96
N LYS A 562 -22.46 -38.62 62.69
CA LYS A 562 -23.19 -39.60 61.89
C LYS A 562 -23.21 -41.00 62.51
N ASP A 563 -22.14 -41.43 63.16
CA ASP A 563 -21.97 -42.81 63.67
C ASP A 563 -22.38 -42.93 65.14
N THR A 564 -21.95 -41.99 65.99
CA THR A 564 -22.19 -42.04 67.43
C THR A 564 -23.59 -41.55 67.81
N LYS A 565 -24.26 -40.79 66.93
CA LYS A 565 -25.53 -40.08 67.18
C LYS A 565 -25.49 -39.13 68.39
N LYS A 566 -24.29 -38.63 68.72
CA LYS A 566 -24.03 -37.71 69.81
C LYS A 566 -23.35 -36.44 69.28
N THR A 567 -23.21 -35.44 70.13
CA THR A 567 -22.51 -34.18 69.80
C THR A 567 -20.98 -34.29 69.74
N TYR A 568 -20.46 -35.53 69.70
CA TYR A 568 -19.04 -35.83 69.66
C TYR A 568 -18.77 -37.13 68.88
N ASP A 569 -17.58 -37.25 68.31
CA ASP A 569 -17.12 -38.41 67.54
C ASP A 569 -16.73 -39.61 68.43
N GLU A 570 -16.23 -40.69 67.85
CA GLU A 570 -15.81 -41.89 68.63
C GLU A 570 -14.66 -41.61 69.61
N ARG A 571 -13.86 -40.58 69.36
CA ARG A 571 -12.73 -40.15 70.20
C ARG A 571 -13.16 -39.14 71.27
N GLY A 572 -14.37 -38.61 71.19
CA GLY A 572 -14.93 -37.63 72.11
C GLY A 572 -14.73 -36.18 71.67
N PHE A 573 -14.29 -35.90 70.44
CA PHE A 573 -14.18 -34.53 69.93
C PHE A 573 -15.53 -34.02 69.44
N ASP A 574 -15.89 -32.79 69.81
CA ASP A 574 -17.04 -32.08 69.26
C ASP A 574 -16.71 -31.35 67.95
N VAL A 575 -17.71 -30.67 67.39
CA VAL A 575 -17.59 -29.85 66.17
C VAL A 575 -16.50 -28.76 66.25
N ASN A 576 -16.13 -28.32 67.46
CA ASN A 576 -15.08 -27.32 67.68
C ASN A 576 -13.72 -27.95 67.97
N LEU A 577 -13.57 -29.27 67.76
CA LEU A 577 -12.38 -30.05 68.05
C LEU A 577 -12.01 -30.07 69.54
N HIS A 578 -13.00 -29.86 70.42
CA HIS A 578 -12.84 -29.96 71.87
C HIS A 578 -13.25 -31.34 72.36
N ASN A 579 -12.43 -31.98 73.21
CA ASN A 579 -12.74 -33.31 73.71
C ASN A 579 -13.65 -33.23 74.94
N VAL A 580 -14.87 -33.75 74.83
CA VAL A 580 -15.90 -33.68 75.89
C VAL A 580 -15.54 -34.52 77.11
N PHE A 581 -14.69 -35.54 76.98
CA PHE A 581 -14.33 -36.42 78.10
C PHE A 581 -13.21 -35.87 78.96
N THR A 582 -12.22 -35.22 78.34
CA THR A 582 -11.08 -34.63 79.07
C THR A 582 -11.27 -33.14 79.37
N ASN A 583 -12.30 -32.53 78.78
CA ASN A 583 -12.51 -31.08 78.77
C ASN A 583 -11.27 -30.32 78.30
N SER A 584 -10.61 -30.82 77.26
CA SER A 584 -9.41 -30.23 76.67
C SER A 584 -9.35 -30.48 75.16
N PRO A 585 -8.44 -29.82 74.41
CA PRO A 585 -8.22 -30.12 72.99
C PRO A 585 -7.61 -31.50 72.72
N TYR A 586 -7.41 -32.34 73.74
CA TYR A 586 -6.73 -33.61 73.66
C TYR A 586 -7.62 -34.75 74.17
N ASP A 587 -7.56 -35.91 73.54
CA ASP A 587 -8.23 -37.11 74.03
C ASP A 587 -7.57 -37.67 75.31
N LYS A 588 -8.15 -38.74 75.86
CA LYS A 588 -7.64 -39.41 77.07
C LYS A 588 -6.17 -39.86 76.96
N ASN A 589 -5.68 -40.07 75.73
CA ASN A 589 -4.31 -40.50 75.44
C ASN A 589 -3.39 -39.30 75.16
N GLY A 590 -3.90 -38.06 75.26
CA GLY A 590 -3.11 -36.85 75.09
C GLY A 590 -2.95 -36.40 73.63
N PHE A 591 -3.71 -36.94 72.67
CA PHE A 591 -3.65 -36.54 71.26
C PHE A 591 -4.76 -35.58 70.89
N ASN A 592 -4.47 -34.56 70.09
CA ASN A 592 -5.50 -33.68 69.54
C ASN A 592 -6.26 -34.36 68.38
N TYR A 593 -7.25 -33.69 67.81
CA TYR A 593 -8.03 -34.23 66.70
C TYR A 593 -7.16 -34.66 65.51
N GLU A 594 -6.12 -33.90 65.17
CA GLU A 594 -5.15 -34.21 64.11
C GLU A 594 -4.19 -35.36 64.45
N GLY A 595 -4.22 -35.86 65.68
CA GLY A 595 -3.34 -36.95 66.14
C GLY A 595 -1.99 -36.48 66.66
N ILE A 596 -1.84 -35.21 67.03
CA ILE A 596 -0.63 -34.64 67.63
C ILE A 596 -0.69 -34.73 69.16
N HIS A 597 0.34 -35.29 69.78
CA HIS A 597 0.43 -35.48 71.22
C HIS A 597 0.85 -34.21 71.96
N LYS A 598 0.15 -33.88 73.04
CA LYS A 598 0.28 -32.63 73.80
C LYS A 598 1.69 -32.33 74.32
N VAL A 599 2.48 -33.37 74.64
CA VAL A 599 3.82 -33.20 75.24
C VAL A 599 4.91 -33.17 74.17
N THR A 600 4.81 -34.03 73.15
CA THR A 600 5.87 -34.21 72.16
C THR A 600 5.72 -33.25 70.99
N GLY A 601 4.52 -32.69 70.75
CA GLY A 601 4.21 -31.89 69.57
C GLY A 601 4.29 -32.67 68.27
N LYS A 602 4.25 -34.01 68.32
CA LYS A 602 4.37 -34.93 67.20
C LYS A 602 3.20 -35.90 67.15
N GLU A 603 3.08 -36.64 66.05
CA GLU A 603 2.09 -37.72 65.89
C GLU A 603 2.26 -38.88 66.89
N TYR A 604 3.35 -38.92 67.66
CA TYR A 604 3.68 -40.00 68.58
C TYR A 604 3.85 -39.46 70.01
N ASP A 605 3.39 -40.22 71.00
CA ASP A 605 3.59 -39.95 72.42
C ASP A 605 5.05 -40.17 72.85
N GLU A 606 5.33 -39.96 74.14
CA GLU A 606 6.68 -40.13 74.72
C GLU A 606 7.20 -41.57 74.63
N ASN A 607 6.29 -42.54 74.50
CA ASN A 607 6.61 -43.96 74.35
C ASN A 607 6.73 -44.39 72.87
N GLY A 608 6.55 -43.46 71.94
CA GLY A 608 6.64 -43.69 70.50
C GLY A 608 5.37 -44.26 69.88
N TRP A 609 4.21 -44.20 70.52
CA TRP A 609 2.93 -44.66 69.97
C TRP A 609 2.14 -43.51 69.38
N ASN A 610 1.51 -43.67 68.22
CA ASN A 610 0.52 -42.71 67.75
C ASN A 610 -0.87 -43.06 68.28
N TYR A 611 -1.85 -42.16 68.05
CA TYR A 611 -3.24 -42.37 68.47
C TYR A 611 -3.85 -43.69 67.96
N TYR A 612 -3.46 -44.18 66.78
CA TYR A 612 -3.92 -45.47 66.24
C TYR A 612 -3.30 -46.70 66.91
N GLY A 613 -2.30 -46.51 67.80
CA GLY A 613 -1.54 -47.62 68.41
C GLY A 613 -0.37 -48.12 67.55
N LEU A 614 0.11 -47.35 66.57
CA LEU A 614 1.27 -47.67 65.74
C LEU A 614 2.56 -47.08 66.35
N HIS A 615 3.62 -47.87 66.44
CA HIS A 615 4.89 -47.42 67.01
C HIS A 615 5.80 -46.72 65.98
N GLU A 616 6.41 -45.60 66.36
CA GLU A 616 7.20 -44.71 65.51
C GLU A 616 8.33 -45.43 64.78
N LYS A 617 9.09 -46.26 65.51
CA LYS A 617 10.26 -46.97 64.98
C LYS A 617 9.93 -48.19 64.12
N THR A 618 8.94 -48.99 64.52
CA THR A 618 8.63 -50.25 63.82
C THR A 618 7.60 -50.05 62.72
N LYS A 619 6.82 -48.97 62.77
CA LYS A 619 5.65 -48.74 61.93
C LYS A 619 4.65 -49.91 62.00
N THR A 620 4.57 -50.56 63.17
CA THR A 620 3.62 -51.64 63.47
C THR A 620 2.95 -51.39 64.81
N TYR A 621 1.93 -52.18 65.15
CA TYR A 621 1.29 -52.17 66.47
C TYR A 621 2.17 -52.73 67.60
N TYR A 622 3.46 -52.99 67.36
CA TYR A 622 4.40 -53.53 68.33
C TYR A 622 5.67 -52.67 68.39
N ASN A 623 6.18 -52.38 69.58
CA ASN A 623 7.45 -51.68 69.78
C ASN A 623 8.65 -52.56 69.38
N PRO A 624 9.91 -52.04 69.36
CA PRO A 624 11.09 -52.83 69.02
C PRO A 624 11.36 -54.03 69.94
N LYS A 625 10.71 -54.09 71.10
CA LYS A 625 10.77 -55.24 72.04
C LYS A 625 9.66 -56.27 71.77
N GLY A 626 8.79 -56.03 70.79
CA GLY A 626 7.73 -56.94 70.40
C GLY A 626 6.40 -56.77 71.13
N TYR A 627 6.20 -55.68 71.90
CA TYR A 627 4.99 -55.47 72.72
C TYR A 627 4.12 -54.33 72.16
N ASN A 628 2.79 -54.48 72.22
CA ASN A 628 1.82 -53.47 71.81
C ASN A 628 1.69 -52.33 72.85
N VAL A 629 0.82 -51.34 72.57
CA VAL A 629 0.58 -50.19 73.45
C VAL A 629 0.11 -50.61 74.86
N ASP A 630 -0.57 -51.76 74.97
CA ASP A 630 -1.04 -52.35 76.23
C ASP A 630 0.01 -53.23 76.93
N GLY A 631 1.21 -53.39 76.33
CA GLY A 631 2.31 -54.16 76.92
C GLY A 631 2.27 -55.67 76.66
N LEU A 632 1.53 -56.13 75.65
CA LEU A 632 1.38 -57.54 75.25
C LEU A 632 2.20 -57.88 74.01
N ASP A 633 2.85 -59.05 74.00
CA ASP A 633 3.55 -59.54 72.81
C ASP A 633 2.57 -60.00 71.73
N LYS A 634 3.11 -60.43 70.58
CA LYS A 634 2.32 -60.88 69.41
C LYS A 634 1.38 -62.04 69.72
N ASP A 635 1.72 -62.82 70.75
CA ASP A 635 1.00 -64.00 71.20
C ASP A 635 0.06 -63.67 72.40
N GLY A 636 -0.01 -62.39 72.80
CA GLY A 636 -0.86 -61.89 73.88
C GLY A 636 -0.25 -61.98 75.28
N TYR A 637 1.06 -62.25 75.43
CA TYR A 637 1.71 -62.39 76.74
C TYR A 637 2.40 -61.10 77.20
N GLU A 638 2.26 -60.79 78.48
CA GLU A 638 3.02 -59.73 79.14
C GLU A 638 4.51 -60.10 79.27
N LYS A 639 5.35 -59.07 79.31
CA LYS A 639 6.80 -59.20 79.44
C LYS A 639 7.22 -60.08 80.62
N GLY A 640 7.92 -61.17 80.34
CA GLY A 640 8.48 -62.09 81.34
C GLY A 640 7.51 -63.19 81.83
N LYS A 641 6.28 -63.24 81.30
CA LYS A 641 5.30 -64.30 81.59
C LYS A 641 5.23 -65.38 80.50
N ARG A 642 6.21 -65.43 79.59
CA ARG A 642 6.30 -66.41 78.50
C ARG A 642 6.77 -67.78 79.03
N PRO A 643 6.10 -68.90 78.73
CA PRO A 643 6.49 -70.23 79.20
C PRO A 643 7.90 -70.66 78.71
N PRO A 644 8.72 -71.35 79.53
CA PRO A 644 10.03 -71.86 79.11
C PRO A 644 9.91 -72.94 78.03
N GLY A 645 10.61 -72.80 76.89
CA GLY A 645 10.66 -73.81 75.82
C GLY A 645 10.23 -73.34 74.42
N LEU A 646 9.79 -72.08 74.28
CA LEU A 646 9.49 -71.44 73.00
C LEU A 646 10.63 -70.44 72.66
N GLU A 647 11.79 -70.94 72.22
CA GLU A 647 12.85 -70.08 71.65
C GLU A 647 12.51 -69.68 70.20
N ASP A 648 12.83 -68.44 69.84
CA ASP A 648 12.56 -67.83 68.53
C ASP A 648 13.14 -68.68 67.37
N GLU A 649 12.30 -69.40 66.64
CA GLU A 649 12.73 -70.11 65.44
C GLU A 649 13.26 -69.08 64.41
N TRP A 650 14.52 -69.26 64.01
CA TRP A 650 15.15 -68.52 62.92
C TRP A 650 14.24 -68.52 61.67
N MET A 651 13.93 -67.33 61.16
CA MET A 651 13.18 -67.11 59.93
C MET A 651 14.05 -66.45 58.87
N ASP A 652 13.85 -66.84 57.62
CA ASP A 652 14.41 -66.13 56.48
C ASP A 652 13.62 -64.85 56.16
N LYS A 653 14.14 -64.08 55.20
CA LYS A 653 13.61 -62.79 54.75
C LYS A 653 12.17 -62.89 54.22
N ASN A 654 11.76 -64.08 53.81
CA ASN A 654 10.47 -64.35 53.18
C ASN A 654 9.47 -64.98 54.15
N GLY A 655 9.83 -65.22 55.43
CA GLY A 655 8.93 -65.71 56.46
C GLY A 655 8.89 -67.23 56.61
N PHE A 656 9.93 -67.94 56.16
CA PHE A 656 10.04 -69.40 56.31
C PHE A 656 11.06 -69.78 57.39
N ASN A 657 10.78 -70.86 58.15
CA ASN A 657 11.77 -71.43 59.08
C ASN A 657 12.78 -72.36 58.39
N LYS A 658 13.75 -72.90 59.15
CA LYS A 658 14.78 -73.84 58.65
C LYS A 658 14.22 -75.11 57.97
N LYS A 659 12.94 -75.42 58.15
CA LYS A 659 12.27 -76.58 57.54
C LYS A 659 11.45 -76.21 56.29
N GLY A 660 11.47 -74.95 55.86
CA GLY A 660 10.74 -74.48 54.68
C GLY A 660 9.23 -74.30 54.89
N ILE A 661 8.79 -74.10 56.14
CA ILE A 661 7.39 -73.85 56.48
C ILE A 661 7.16 -72.34 56.57
N TYR A 662 6.14 -71.82 55.89
CA TYR A 662 5.73 -70.41 55.95
C TYR A 662 5.01 -70.13 57.26
N ILE A 663 5.54 -69.25 58.10
CA ILE A 663 5.01 -68.99 59.46
C ILE A 663 4.36 -67.60 59.57
N LYS A 664 4.36 -66.80 58.51
CA LYS A 664 3.65 -65.52 58.48
C LYS A 664 2.17 -65.72 58.16
N GLY A 665 1.37 -66.03 59.18
CA GLY A 665 -0.07 -65.80 59.15
C GLY A 665 -0.88 -66.84 59.91
N TYR A 666 -1.28 -66.51 61.14
CA TYR A 666 -2.55 -65.83 61.39
C TYR A 666 -2.34 -64.66 62.34
#